data_AF-A0A7M2YDX6-F1
#
_entry.id   AF-A0A7M2YDX6-F1
#
_cell.length_a   1.000
_cell.length_b   1.000
_cell.length_c   1.000
_cell.angle_alpha   90.00
_cell.angle_beta   90.00
_cell.angle_gamma   90.00
#
_symmetry.space_group_name_H-M   'P 1'
#
loop_
_entity.id
_entity.type
_entity.pdbx_description
1 polymer ?
#
loop_
_entity_poly.entity_id
_entity_poly.type
_entity_poly.pdbx_seq_one_letter_code
_entity_poly.pdbx_strand_id
1 'polypeptide(L)'
;MGKFYIFNSNIEDKKYKSATIIFNPNIEFDFGALKNELTEHFRDFHQTNALVFLHCSTVSSIDSHLKDNLDKIFRSIPKAEENSLVESIFYVGYNKLDFIFSKKDSFLRENFKEIVNQGLANIFISNGGLVESNGVSHHYVFPSGKHSTKFLRTANVLVQKNEIDFIGLNLLHLFKYAEIKNIYCDTLSINVIGYSMGQYLKRYENRDDFNIESFKSYDGIFSKNTRFYKDSIFLISASTSGGLVHYLKENHPEIDSKNVCILYYLPIEKASNLSLERVLCNLERNEKFSYGLEIYKQFKAGEKCSFCENQSTAIKIVGDSFSLDEPIINSRNIVASKYISKSLKDFVEVFKYNEETGTSLKVSFSEDTINRKKYNLYIDYENIIKNIEKKQYENHKNKIDAFVNQYVPASLKYIIHLNDKGSELLAKYILEKTKCFSKNSIEVINHSELADKKILEDESGSILIVASCITNGKNLLYLSRFFRNYNNIRLIYFVGINRISDSDKHKELKSNIKYGLYGAENSSFVEIETINCDNSNFQTPWEIELDHLREIQEGLNEPSSFIKDRITTITNFSNKEFKGGSEKIFYPDISGNELKIRKNSAFFNSNDYFGNVSQSDVYFTISCVLNNMRNNRVDGLYQTNFVKNLLDPFIFNRFNDGVIQAAILRAAKNDELNYSFSRKNSEDMLMLLKTFAKHRDEYQGEALLEFLHALSVGKLRLFKEHYITLVDELSKIENKYIQILIKIILNVYEKSL
;
A
#
# COMPACT_ATOMS: atom_id res chain seq x y z
N MET A 1 34.86 5.34 12.42
CA MET A 1 34.09 6.59 12.63
C MET A 1 35.08 7.73 12.67
N GLY A 2 34.86 8.75 11.83
CA GLY A 2 35.78 9.90 11.72
C GLY A 2 35.78 10.75 12.99
N LYS A 3 36.93 11.37 13.28
CA LYS A 3 37.11 12.33 14.37
C LYS A 3 36.78 13.76 13.92
N PHE A 4 36.84 14.05 12.63
CA PHE A 4 36.57 15.36 12.04
C PHE A 4 35.37 15.28 11.11
N TYR A 5 34.60 16.36 11.00
CA TYR A 5 33.63 16.48 9.92
C TYR A 5 34.29 17.30 8.80
N ILE A 6 34.51 16.67 7.64
CA ILE A 6 35.21 17.25 6.49
C ILE A 6 34.24 17.34 5.32
N PHE A 7 34.10 18.52 4.74
CA PHE A 7 33.26 18.73 3.55
C PHE A 7 33.82 19.84 2.67
N ASN A 8 33.45 19.82 1.39
CA ASN A 8 33.79 20.90 0.45
C ASN A 8 32.62 21.87 0.32
N SER A 9 32.94 23.15 0.18
CA SER A 9 31.98 24.23 -0.01
C SER A 9 32.41 25.15 -1.15
N ASN A 10 31.45 25.59 -1.95
CA ASN A 10 31.63 26.60 -2.98
C ASN A 10 31.39 27.99 -2.39
N ILE A 11 32.24 28.95 -2.75
CA ILE A 11 32.28 30.30 -2.19
C ILE A 11 32.18 31.32 -3.31
N GLU A 12 31.38 32.37 -3.09
CA GLU A 12 31.34 33.52 -3.98
C GLU A 12 32.51 34.46 -3.69
N ASP A 13 33.69 34.09 -4.19
CA ASP A 13 34.90 34.92 -4.13
C ASP A 13 35.73 34.76 -5.42
N LYS A 14 36.47 35.81 -5.80
CA LYS A 14 37.30 35.78 -7.02
C LYS A 14 38.54 34.90 -6.87
N LYS A 15 39.11 34.84 -5.66
CA LYS A 15 40.37 34.15 -5.34
C LYS A 15 40.13 32.76 -4.74
N TYR A 16 39.20 32.66 -3.80
CA TYR A 16 38.89 31.44 -3.06
C TYR A 16 37.51 30.90 -3.46
N LYS A 17 37.40 30.33 -4.67
CA LYS A 17 36.12 29.85 -5.23
C LYS A 17 35.57 28.60 -4.53
N SER A 18 36.45 27.83 -3.87
CA SER A 18 36.07 26.65 -3.09
C SER A 18 36.92 26.51 -1.84
N ALA A 19 36.35 25.91 -0.80
CA ALA A 19 37.03 25.63 0.45
C ALA A 19 36.71 24.22 0.96
N THR A 20 37.72 23.52 1.49
CA THR A 20 37.53 22.32 2.31
C THR A 20 37.45 22.77 3.76
N ILE A 21 36.32 22.49 4.40
CA ILE A 21 36.06 22.82 5.79
C ILE A 21 36.37 21.59 6.64
N ILE A 22 37.15 21.79 7.69
CA ILE A 22 37.57 20.76 8.63
C ILE A 22 37.07 21.18 10.00
N PHE A 23 35.97 20.57 10.42
CA PHE A 23 35.41 20.80 11.75
C PHE A 23 35.98 19.83 12.77
N ASN A 24 36.63 20.37 13.79
CA ASN A 24 37.04 19.59 14.97
C ASN A 24 36.03 19.78 16.11
N PRO A 25 35.28 18.74 16.49
CA PRO A 25 34.36 18.79 17.62
C PRO A 25 35.07 18.65 18.98
N ASN A 26 36.36 18.33 19.03
CA ASN A 26 37.11 18.07 20.27
C ASN A 26 37.95 19.26 20.71
N ILE A 27 38.41 19.22 21.97
CA ILE A 27 39.33 20.23 22.53
C ILE A 27 40.73 20.05 21.91
N GLU A 28 41.15 18.82 21.67
CA GLU A 28 42.45 18.52 21.09
C GLU A 28 42.33 18.11 19.61
N PHE A 29 43.38 18.38 18.85
CA PHE A 29 43.52 17.91 17.47
C PHE A 29 44.29 16.59 17.44
N ASP A 30 43.65 15.52 17.00
CA ASP A 30 44.36 14.29 16.64
C ASP A 30 44.90 14.41 15.23
N PHE A 31 46.15 14.87 15.10
CA PHE A 31 46.80 15.07 13.81
C PHE A 31 47.06 13.76 13.05
N GLY A 32 47.12 12.61 13.74
CA GLY A 32 47.26 11.31 13.10
C GLY A 32 45.96 10.92 12.37
N ALA A 33 44.83 11.05 13.07
CA ALA A 33 43.52 10.82 12.48
C ALA A 33 43.21 11.84 11.37
N LEU A 34 43.51 13.13 11.60
CA LEU A 34 43.28 14.20 10.63
C LEU A 34 43.99 13.91 9.30
N LYS A 35 45.26 13.47 9.36
CA LYS A 35 46.03 13.11 8.16
C LYS A 35 45.34 12.00 7.37
N ASN A 36 44.89 10.94 8.05
CA ASN A 36 44.26 9.80 7.41
C ASN A 36 42.92 10.21 6.78
N GLU A 37 42.07 10.94 7.53
CA GLU A 37 40.76 11.39 7.06
C GLU A 37 40.87 12.39 5.89
N LEU A 38 41.85 13.29 5.90
CA LEU A 38 42.11 14.16 4.74
C LEU A 38 42.63 13.39 3.53
N THR A 39 43.46 12.37 3.74
CA THR A 39 43.96 11.52 2.65
C THR A 39 42.82 10.74 2.00
N GLU A 40 41.88 10.23 2.79
CA GLU A 40 40.66 9.60 2.29
C GLU A 40 39.77 10.60 1.56
N HIS A 41 39.55 11.80 2.11
CA HIS A 41 38.76 12.85 1.47
C HIS A 41 39.31 13.25 0.10
N PHE A 42 40.61 13.55 0.00
CA PHE A 42 41.24 13.94 -1.27
C PHE A 42 41.48 12.78 -2.24
N ARG A 43 41.09 11.55 -1.87
CA ARG A 43 41.01 10.43 -2.82
C ARG A 43 39.85 10.62 -3.80
N ASP A 44 38.75 11.15 -3.28
CA ASP A 44 37.48 11.27 -4.02
C ASP A 44 37.21 12.73 -4.46
N PHE A 45 37.94 13.70 -3.91
CA PHE A 45 37.79 15.12 -4.22
C PHE A 45 39.10 15.79 -4.67
N HIS A 46 38.99 16.72 -5.61
CA HIS A 46 40.11 17.61 -5.96
C HIS A 46 40.41 18.61 -4.85
N GLN A 47 41.66 19.05 -4.79
CA GLN A 47 42.11 20.07 -3.85
C GLN A 47 41.37 21.41 -4.09
N THR A 48 40.84 22.00 -3.01
CA THR A 48 40.14 23.29 -3.03
C THR A 48 41.10 24.48 -2.95
N ASN A 49 40.58 25.69 -3.19
CA ASN A 49 41.38 26.93 -3.12
C ASN A 49 41.71 27.35 -1.68
N ALA A 50 40.92 26.94 -0.69
CA ALA A 50 41.13 27.25 0.72
C ALA A 50 40.94 26.01 1.61
N LEU A 51 41.63 25.98 2.73
CA LEU A 51 41.45 25.01 3.82
C LEU A 51 41.04 25.77 5.08
N VAL A 52 39.89 25.44 5.64
CA VAL A 52 39.33 26.18 6.78
C VAL A 52 39.16 25.25 7.96
N PHE A 53 39.89 25.52 9.04
CA PHE A 53 39.77 24.80 10.31
C PHE A 53 38.74 25.48 11.20
N LEU A 54 37.63 24.79 11.47
CA LEU A 54 36.59 25.25 12.39
C LEU A 54 36.73 24.52 13.73
N HIS A 55 36.87 25.27 14.83
CA HIS A 55 37.08 24.70 16.16
C HIS A 55 36.47 25.57 17.27
N CYS A 56 36.44 25.06 18.50
CA CYS A 56 36.09 25.85 19.69
C CYS A 56 37.26 26.74 20.11
N SER A 57 37.01 27.99 20.51
CA SER A 57 38.05 28.95 20.91
C SER A 57 38.65 28.68 22.29
N THR A 58 38.13 27.69 23.04
CA THR A 58 38.73 27.21 24.28
C THR A 58 40.07 26.49 24.04
N VAL A 59 40.39 26.19 22.77
CA VAL A 59 41.66 25.62 22.37
C VAL A 59 42.70 26.74 22.21
N SER A 60 43.62 26.83 23.17
CA SER A 60 44.74 27.79 23.11
C SER A 60 45.76 27.37 22.05
N SER A 61 46.29 28.35 21.29
CA SER A 61 47.50 28.18 20.47
C SER A 61 47.39 27.19 19.30
N ILE A 62 46.18 27.06 18.73
CA ILE A 62 45.94 26.13 17.63
C ILE A 62 46.74 26.45 16.37
N ASP A 63 46.91 27.74 16.08
CA ASP A 63 47.66 28.23 14.91
C ASP A 63 49.11 27.79 14.99
N SER A 64 49.73 27.80 16.19
CA SER A 64 51.10 27.30 16.38
C SER A 64 51.16 25.78 16.32
N HIS A 65 50.21 25.08 16.97
CA HIS A 65 50.20 23.61 16.96
C HIS A 65 49.97 23.02 15.57
N LEU A 66 49.11 23.64 14.76
CA LEU A 66 48.88 23.24 13.37
C LEU A 66 50.10 23.58 12.50
N LYS A 67 50.70 24.78 12.66
CA LYS A 67 51.94 25.17 11.96
C LYS A 67 53.09 24.18 12.21
N ASP A 68 53.28 23.77 13.46
CA ASP A 68 54.34 22.83 13.85
C ASP A 68 54.11 21.41 13.28
N ASN A 69 52.89 21.09 12.82
CA ASN A 69 52.51 19.78 12.29
C ASN A 69 52.11 19.80 10.81
N LEU A 70 52.22 20.93 10.09
CA LEU A 70 51.82 21.05 8.68
C LEU A 70 52.46 19.99 7.80
N ASP A 71 53.78 19.83 7.90
CA ASP A 71 54.54 18.84 7.12
C ASP A 71 54.06 17.41 7.35
N LYS A 72 53.54 17.12 8.55
CA LYS A 72 53.03 15.79 8.91
C LYS A 72 51.61 15.57 8.37
N ILE A 73 50.77 16.59 8.39
CA ILE A 73 49.37 16.57 7.93
C ILE A 73 49.30 16.49 6.40
N PHE A 74 50.11 17.29 5.70
CA PHE A 74 50.02 17.47 4.25
C PHE A 74 50.93 16.54 3.43
N ARG A 75 51.78 15.71 4.07
CA ARG A 75 52.70 14.80 3.37
C ARG A 75 52.04 13.84 2.38
N SER A 76 50.78 13.48 2.61
CA SER A 76 50.03 12.48 1.84
C SER A 76 48.93 13.06 0.95
N ILE A 77 48.80 14.39 0.89
CA ILE A 77 47.83 15.08 0.03
C ILE A 77 48.49 15.36 -1.33
N PRO A 78 47.80 15.17 -2.48
CA PRO A 78 48.38 15.40 -3.81
C PRO A 78 48.93 16.83 -3.93
N LYS A 79 50.24 16.96 -4.12
CA LYS A 79 50.95 18.25 -4.15
C LYS A 79 50.82 18.90 -5.53
N ALA A 80 49.86 19.81 -5.71
CA ALA A 80 49.88 20.71 -6.87
C ALA A 80 50.79 21.92 -6.62
N GLU A 81 50.70 22.57 -5.44
CA GLU A 81 51.55 23.72 -5.09
C GLU A 81 51.65 23.89 -3.55
N GLU A 82 52.71 23.34 -2.93
CA GLU A 82 52.89 23.34 -1.46
C GLU A 82 52.96 24.77 -0.86
N ASN A 83 53.48 25.74 -1.62
CA ASN A 83 53.58 27.13 -1.19
C ASN A 83 52.25 27.91 -1.24
N SER A 84 51.35 27.61 -2.19
CA SER A 84 50.06 28.33 -2.29
C SER A 84 48.99 27.78 -1.32
N LEU A 85 49.15 26.52 -0.91
CA LEU A 85 48.33 25.87 0.12
C LEU A 85 48.52 26.48 1.50
N VAL A 86 49.76 26.66 1.95
CA VAL A 86 50.07 27.19 3.29
C VAL A 86 49.54 28.63 3.44
N GLU A 87 49.57 29.42 2.37
CA GLU A 87 49.00 30.77 2.32
C GLU A 87 47.47 30.81 2.26
N SER A 88 46.82 29.65 2.12
CA SER A 88 45.37 29.48 1.97
C SER A 88 44.75 28.63 3.07
N ILE A 89 45.44 28.52 4.22
CA ILE A 89 44.92 27.93 5.45
C ILE A 89 44.32 29.02 6.34
N PHE A 90 43.08 28.81 6.76
CA PHE A 90 42.30 29.72 7.58
C PHE A 90 41.78 29.03 8.84
N TYR A 91 41.57 29.82 9.89
CA TYR A 91 41.13 29.34 11.19
C TYR A 91 39.92 30.12 11.65
N VAL A 92 38.87 29.40 12.06
CA VAL A 92 37.64 29.98 12.59
C VAL A 92 37.39 29.37 13.97
N GLY A 93 37.56 30.19 15.01
CA GLY A 93 37.31 29.80 16.39
C GLY A 93 35.92 30.23 16.84
N TYR A 94 35.18 29.37 17.51
CA TYR A 94 33.88 29.72 18.09
C TYR A 94 33.99 30.00 19.59
N ASN A 95 33.53 31.17 20.07
CA ASN A 95 33.69 31.60 21.47
C ASN A 95 32.40 31.63 22.28
N LYS A 96 31.44 30.74 21.98
CA LYS A 96 30.05 30.72 22.47
C LYS A 96 29.15 31.82 21.89
N LEU A 97 29.65 33.02 21.69
CA LEU A 97 28.83 34.12 21.17
C LEU A 97 28.98 34.22 19.66
N ASP A 98 30.21 34.26 19.15
CA ASP A 98 30.47 34.51 17.75
C ASP A 98 31.59 33.62 17.20
N PHE A 99 31.58 33.49 15.88
CA PHE A 99 32.70 32.94 15.13
C PHE A 99 33.76 34.04 14.94
N ILE A 100 34.98 33.74 15.36
CA ILE A 100 36.14 34.63 15.32
C ILE A 100 36.86 34.41 13.99
N PHE A 101 37.00 35.48 13.22
CA PHE A 101 37.72 35.53 11.95
C PHE A 101 38.91 36.47 12.06
N SER A 102 40.03 36.16 11.40
CA SER A 102 41.12 37.11 11.26
C SER A 102 40.70 38.30 10.40
N LYS A 103 41.39 39.45 10.55
CA LYS A 103 41.13 40.65 9.73
C LYS A 103 41.36 40.41 8.24
N LYS A 104 42.15 39.38 7.87
CA LYS A 104 42.47 39.01 6.48
C LYS A 104 41.43 38.08 5.85
N ASP A 105 40.44 37.62 6.62
CA ASP A 105 39.52 36.54 6.21
C ASP A 105 38.12 37.10 5.89
N SER A 106 38.04 38.31 5.28
CA SER A 106 36.76 38.96 4.99
C SER A 106 35.85 38.10 4.10
N PHE A 107 36.43 37.42 3.12
CA PHE A 107 35.67 36.53 2.22
C PHE A 107 34.98 35.38 2.99
N LEU A 108 35.64 34.81 4.02
CA LEU A 108 35.03 33.78 4.85
C LEU A 108 33.89 34.35 5.66
N ARG A 109 34.08 35.51 6.29
CA ARG A 109 33.04 36.16 7.10
C ARG A 109 31.78 36.45 6.27
N GLU A 110 31.95 36.94 5.04
CA GLU A 110 30.83 37.27 4.15
C GLU A 110 30.07 36.04 3.67
N ASN A 111 30.76 34.91 3.47
CA ASN A 111 30.18 33.67 2.95
C ASN A 111 29.87 32.62 4.04
N PHE A 112 30.18 32.88 5.31
CA PHE A 112 30.17 31.84 6.35
C PHE A 112 28.80 31.17 6.54
N LYS A 113 27.72 31.96 6.49
CA LYS A 113 26.35 31.42 6.59
C LYS A 113 26.06 30.41 5.49
N GLU A 114 26.52 30.70 4.27
CA GLU A 114 26.34 29.83 3.11
C GLU A 114 27.18 28.56 3.22
N ILE A 115 28.44 28.69 3.67
CA ILE A 115 29.34 27.55 3.93
C ILE A 115 28.73 26.61 4.97
N VAL A 116 28.19 27.16 6.06
CA VAL A 116 27.51 26.38 7.10
C VAL A 116 26.27 25.68 6.54
N ASN A 117 25.45 26.38 5.75
CA ASN A 117 24.25 25.78 5.15
C ASN A 117 24.61 24.62 4.20
N GLN A 118 25.67 24.76 3.39
CA GLN A 118 26.19 23.68 2.54
C GLN A 118 26.65 22.47 3.35
N GLY A 119 27.36 22.67 4.46
CA GLY A 119 27.75 21.57 5.36
C GLY A 119 26.55 20.86 5.98
N LEU A 120 25.58 21.62 6.49
CA LEU A 120 24.35 21.04 7.05
C LEU A 120 23.52 20.27 6.00
N ALA A 121 23.41 20.81 4.79
CA ALA A 121 22.71 20.16 3.68
C ALA A 121 23.46 18.89 3.21
N ASN A 122 24.80 18.93 3.19
CA ASN A 122 25.63 17.77 2.88
C ASN A 122 25.38 16.63 3.87
N ILE A 123 25.39 16.92 5.19
CA ILE A 123 25.04 15.94 6.25
C ILE A 123 23.66 15.32 6.00
N PHE A 124 22.67 16.15 5.65
CA PHE A 124 21.31 15.66 5.40
C PHE A 124 21.24 14.72 4.20
N ILE A 125 21.90 15.08 3.09
CA ILE A 125 21.84 14.33 1.83
C ILE A 125 22.66 13.04 1.92
N SER A 126 23.90 13.11 2.40
CA SER A 126 24.81 11.96 2.47
C SER A 126 24.27 10.85 3.37
N ASN A 127 23.54 11.22 4.42
CA ASN A 127 23.04 10.27 5.41
C ASN A 127 21.59 9.83 5.13
N GLY A 128 21.04 10.12 3.94
CA GLY A 128 19.70 9.67 3.55
C GLY A 128 18.57 10.32 4.34
N GLY A 129 18.69 11.61 4.63
CA GLY A 129 17.65 12.40 5.30
C GLY A 129 16.37 12.55 4.47
N LEU A 130 16.45 12.47 3.13
CA LEU A 130 15.29 12.38 2.26
C LEU A 130 14.94 10.90 2.04
N VAL A 131 13.78 10.48 2.55
CA VAL A 131 13.26 9.13 2.32
C VAL A 131 12.31 9.17 1.14
N GLU A 132 12.51 8.26 0.19
CA GLU A 132 11.70 8.12 -1.02
C GLU A 132 11.06 6.75 -1.08
N SER A 133 9.81 6.69 -1.54
CA SER A 133 9.14 5.42 -1.82
C SER A 133 9.80 4.73 -3.01
N ASN A 134 10.05 3.42 -2.91
CA ASN A 134 10.61 2.58 -3.98
C ASN A 134 9.61 2.39 -5.15
N GLY A 135 9.35 3.45 -5.92
CA GLY A 135 8.51 3.45 -7.13
C GLY A 135 7.01 3.63 -6.89
N VAL A 136 6.18 3.05 -7.75
CA VAL A 136 4.71 3.22 -7.80
C VAL A 136 3.96 2.53 -6.65
N SER A 137 4.69 1.77 -5.86
CA SER A 137 4.14 0.71 -5.02
C SER A 137 3.43 1.23 -3.77
N HIS A 138 3.98 2.29 -3.17
CA HIS A 138 3.45 2.93 -1.98
C HIS A 138 3.80 4.42 -1.95
N HIS A 139 3.11 5.17 -1.11
CA HIS A 139 3.41 6.55 -0.79
C HIS A 139 3.07 6.80 0.68
N TYR A 140 3.59 7.89 1.23
CA TYR A 140 3.45 8.21 2.64
C TYR A 140 2.27 9.14 2.89
N VAL A 141 1.56 8.85 3.98
CA VAL A 141 0.52 9.71 4.54
C VAL A 141 1.02 10.27 5.87
N PHE A 142 1.18 11.59 5.92
CA PHE A 142 1.63 12.31 7.11
C PHE A 142 0.51 12.40 8.16
N PRO A 143 0.83 12.65 9.45
CA PRO A 143 -0.17 12.90 10.49
C PRO A 143 -1.14 14.05 10.14
N SER A 144 -0.68 15.03 9.37
CA SER A 144 -1.51 16.13 8.84
C SER A 144 -2.49 15.71 7.74
N GLY A 145 -2.47 14.45 7.30
CA GLY A 145 -3.28 13.92 6.20
C GLY A 145 -2.75 14.24 4.80
N LYS A 146 -1.58 14.88 4.68
CA LYS A 146 -0.93 15.12 3.38
C LYS A 146 -0.38 13.81 2.79
N HIS A 147 -0.34 13.70 1.46
CA HIS A 147 0.21 12.55 0.74
C HIS A 147 1.47 12.94 -0.05
N SER A 148 2.52 12.11 -0.03
CA SER A 148 3.76 12.32 -0.79
C SER A 148 4.52 11.01 -1.00
N THR A 149 5.25 10.89 -2.09
CA THR A 149 6.22 9.80 -2.32
C THR A 149 7.55 10.02 -1.60
N LYS A 150 7.78 11.23 -1.07
CA LYS A 150 9.00 11.59 -0.35
C LYS A 150 8.71 12.29 0.97
N PHE A 151 9.59 12.13 1.95
CA PHE A 151 9.55 12.93 3.18
C PHE A 151 10.92 13.10 3.82
N LEU A 152 11.03 14.11 4.68
CA LEU A 152 12.25 14.42 5.42
C LEU A 152 12.27 13.64 6.74
N ARG A 153 13.38 12.95 7.02
CA ARG A 153 13.60 12.16 8.24
C ARG A 153 14.96 12.46 8.85
N THR A 154 14.97 13.36 9.83
CA THR A 154 16.19 13.77 10.55
C THR A 154 16.82 12.62 11.34
N ALA A 155 16.07 11.59 11.74
CA ALA A 155 16.63 10.43 12.43
C ALA A 155 17.72 9.70 11.62
N ASN A 156 17.57 9.61 10.29
CA ASN A 156 18.57 9.00 9.41
C ASN A 156 19.86 9.83 9.35
N VAL A 157 19.76 11.14 9.62
CA VAL A 157 20.86 12.10 9.53
C VAL A 157 21.84 11.95 10.70
N LEU A 158 21.36 11.51 11.86
CA LEU A 158 22.08 11.53 13.13
C LEU A 158 22.88 10.24 13.35
N VAL A 159 23.82 9.97 12.44
CA VAL A 159 24.66 8.76 12.42
C VAL A 159 26.01 9.00 13.08
N GLN A 160 26.70 10.10 12.72
CA GLN A 160 28.07 10.36 13.14
C GLN A 160 28.16 11.47 14.19
N LYS A 161 28.98 11.26 15.23
CA LYS A 161 29.11 12.23 16.34
C LYS A 161 29.62 13.61 15.90
N ASN A 162 30.66 13.64 15.07
CA ASN A 162 31.26 14.85 14.49
C ASN A 162 30.23 15.72 13.74
N GLU A 163 29.32 15.10 12.98
CA GLU A 163 28.23 15.77 12.25
C GLU A 163 27.15 16.28 13.20
N ILE A 164 26.73 15.46 14.17
CA ILE A 164 25.80 15.86 15.25
C ILE A 164 26.35 17.06 16.01
N ASP A 165 27.65 17.05 16.28
CA ASP A 165 28.35 18.14 16.96
C ASP A 165 28.43 19.41 16.12
N PHE A 166 28.59 19.28 14.79
CA PHE A 166 28.53 20.42 13.88
C PHE A 166 27.14 21.07 13.88
N ILE A 167 26.08 20.24 13.85
CA ILE A 167 24.68 20.70 13.98
C ILE A 167 24.47 21.39 15.33
N GLY A 168 24.90 20.76 16.43
CA GLY A 168 24.76 21.29 17.79
C GLY A 168 25.47 22.63 18.01
N LEU A 169 26.69 22.79 17.49
CA LEU A 169 27.45 24.04 17.61
C LEU A 169 26.79 25.19 16.83
N ASN A 170 26.28 24.94 15.63
CA ASN A 170 25.58 25.96 14.84
C ASN A 170 24.22 26.34 15.44
N LEU A 171 23.51 25.39 16.07
CA LEU A 171 22.31 25.69 16.85
C LEU A 171 22.62 26.56 18.06
N LEU A 172 23.69 26.25 18.77
CA LEU A 172 24.13 27.05 19.91
C LEU A 172 24.40 28.51 19.49
N HIS A 173 24.98 28.73 18.31
CA HIS A 173 25.18 30.08 17.78
C HIS A 173 23.85 30.79 17.46
N LEU A 174 22.87 30.07 16.92
CA LEU A 174 21.54 30.64 16.65
C LEU A 174 20.83 31.09 17.93
N PHE A 175 21.11 30.42 19.05
CA PHE A 175 20.56 30.72 20.38
C PHE A 175 21.54 31.45 21.31
N LYS A 176 22.57 32.12 20.76
CA LYS A 176 23.66 32.76 21.54
C LYS A 176 23.22 33.76 22.63
N TYR A 177 22.03 34.35 22.50
CA TYR A 177 21.47 35.31 23.46
C TYR A 177 20.33 34.73 24.32
N ALA A 178 19.98 33.46 24.15
CA ALA A 178 18.94 32.80 24.93
C ALA A 178 19.54 32.19 26.21
N GLU A 179 18.80 32.30 27.32
CA GLU A 179 19.06 31.48 28.49
C GLU A 179 18.39 30.11 28.27
N ILE A 180 19.20 29.05 28.19
CA ILE A 180 18.72 27.70 27.92
C ILE A 180 18.75 26.91 29.23
N LYS A 181 17.58 26.50 29.74
CA LYS A 181 17.44 25.52 30.84
C LYS A 181 16.73 24.25 30.38
N ASN A 182 15.83 24.37 29.41
CA ASN A 182 15.07 23.26 28.86
C ASN A 182 15.18 23.25 27.34
N ILE A 183 15.34 22.05 26.76
CA ILE A 183 15.35 21.81 25.32
C ILE A 183 14.22 20.84 25.01
N TYR A 184 13.24 21.32 24.26
CA TYR A 184 12.09 20.53 23.82
C TYR A 184 12.26 20.13 22.37
N CYS A 185 12.27 18.84 22.10
CA CYS A 185 12.45 18.27 20.77
C CYS A 185 11.12 17.71 20.25
N ASP A 186 10.82 17.90 18.97
CA ASP A 186 9.60 17.35 18.37
C ASP A 186 9.59 15.82 18.28
N THR A 187 10.78 15.21 18.23
CA THR A 187 11.00 13.78 18.05
C THR A 187 12.11 13.33 18.99
N LEU A 188 12.01 12.09 19.47
CA LEU A 188 13.03 11.53 20.36
C LEU A 188 14.40 11.46 19.69
N SER A 189 14.43 11.23 18.36
CA SER A 189 15.67 11.07 17.60
C SER A 189 16.59 12.28 17.68
N ILE A 190 16.06 13.50 17.76
CA ILE A 190 16.88 14.72 17.76
C ILE A 190 17.38 15.12 19.15
N ASN A 191 17.03 14.39 20.22
CA ASN A 191 17.55 14.66 21.58
C ASN A 191 19.08 14.61 21.65
N VAL A 192 19.72 13.79 20.81
CA VAL A 192 21.19 13.72 20.70
C VAL A 192 21.83 15.06 20.35
N ILE A 193 21.13 15.92 19.62
CA ILE A 193 21.57 17.29 19.33
C ILE A 193 21.50 18.15 20.59
N GLY A 194 20.42 18.04 21.35
CA GLY A 194 20.29 18.72 22.66
C GLY A 194 21.43 18.34 23.61
N TYR A 195 21.78 17.06 23.66
CA TYR A 195 22.94 16.58 24.44
C TYR A 195 24.26 17.16 23.93
N SER A 196 24.45 17.25 22.61
CA SER A 196 25.64 17.87 22.01
C SER A 196 25.74 19.37 22.35
N MET A 197 24.64 20.13 22.25
CA MET A 197 24.58 21.53 22.69
C MET A 197 24.97 21.67 24.17
N GLY A 198 24.46 20.78 25.02
CA GLY A 198 24.81 20.74 26.44
C GLY A 198 26.30 20.49 26.69
N GLN A 199 26.92 19.58 25.93
CA GLN A 199 28.37 19.36 26.00
C GLN A 199 29.17 20.60 25.62
N TYR A 200 28.76 21.33 24.56
CA TYR A 200 29.45 22.56 24.18
C TYR A 200 29.29 23.68 25.20
N LEU A 201 28.10 23.87 25.75
CA LEU A 201 27.86 24.88 26.79
C LEU A 201 28.74 24.65 28.02
N LYS A 202 28.87 23.39 28.48
CA LYS A 202 29.75 23.00 29.59
C LYS A 202 31.23 23.31 29.36
N ARG A 203 31.68 23.41 28.09
CA ARG A 203 33.06 23.79 27.76
C ARG A 203 33.32 25.29 27.95
N TYR A 204 32.31 26.12 27.79
CA TYR A 204 32.44 27.57 27.91
C TYR A 204 32.08 28.07 29.31
N GLU A 205 31.18 27.38 30.01
CA GLU A 205 30.67 27.77 31.32
C GLU A 205 30.47 26.55 32.23
N ASN A 206 30.80 26.68 33.51
CA ASN A 206 30.51 25.65 34.50
C ASN A 206 29.02 25.74 34.90
N ARG A 207 28.14 25.04 34.16
CA ARG A 207 26.68 25.01 34.38
C ARG A 207 26.16 23.61 34.71
N ASP A 208 25.01 23.58 35.39
CA ASP A 208 24.21 22.38 35.65
C ASP A 208 23.66 21.77 34.35
N ASP A 209 23.20 20.51 34.44
CA ASP A 209 22.57 19.79 33.34
C ASP A 209 21.25 20.42 32.89
N PHE A 210 20.98 20.34 31.58
CA PHE A 210 19.74 20.83 30.97
C PHE A 210 18.68 19.73 30.99
N ASN A 211 17.41 20.11 31.09
CA ASN A 211 16.32 19.19 30.83
C ASN A 211 16.12 19.03 29.31
N ILE A 212 16.12 17.80 28.80
CA ILE A 212 15.94 17.50 27.38
C ILE A 212 14.78 16.51 27.23
N GLU A 213 13.69 16.95 26.62
CA GLU A 213 12.45 16.18 26.52
C GLU A 213 11.88 16.20 25.10
N SER A 214 11.30 15.06 24.68
CA SER A 214 10.51 14.99 23.44
C SER A 214 9.06 15.34 23.73
N PHE A 215 8.47 16.26 22.96
CA PHE A 215 7.04 16.60 23.03
C PHE A 215 6.17 15.85 22.02
N LYS A 216 6.73 14.81 21.36
CA LYS A 216 5.99 13.88 20.51
C LYS A 216 5.22 14.50 19.34
N SER A 217 5.83 15.52 18.71
CA SER A 217 5.28 16.24 17.55
C SER A 217 3.80 16.58 17.75
N TYR A 218 2.92 16.10 16.88
CA TYR A 218 1.49 16.36 16.95
C TYR A 218 0.82 15.65 18.13
N ASP A 219 1.12 14.38 18.41
CA ASP A 219 0.42 13.57 19.43
C ASP A 219 0.59 14.10 20.86
N GLY A 220 1.74 14.72 21.18
CA GLY A 220 2.01 15.25 22.53
C GLY A 220 1.58 16.70 22.75
N ILE A 221 1.57 17.56 21.73
CA ILE A 221 1.14 18.96 21.89
C ILE A 221 -0.39 19.11 21.85
N PHE A 222 -1.13 18.14 21.27
CA PHE A 222 -2.61 18.15 21.34
C PHE A 222 -3.15 17.81 22.75
N SER A 223 -2.30 17.34 23.67
CA SER A 223 -2.69 17.12 25.06
C SER A 223 -2.81 18.45 25.81
N LYS A 224 -4.03 18.78 26.28
CA LYS A 224 -4.31 19.97 27.12
C LYS A 224 -3.51 20.02 28.44
N ASN A 225 -2.79 18.95 28.78
CA ASN A 225 -2.03 18.83 30.02
C ASN A 225 -0.52 19.10 29.85
N THR A 226 -0.04 19.35 28.63
CA THR A 226 1.38 19.61 28.38
C THR A 226 1.74 21.01 28.88
N ARG A 227 2.70 21.09 29.82
CA ARG A 227 3.22 22.36 30.37
C ARG A 227 4.67 22.52 29.97
N PHE A 228 5.00 23.67 29.38
CA PHE A 228 6.37 24.03 29.04
C PHE A 228 6.95 24.96 30.13
N TYR A 229 8.21 24.71 30.50
CA TYR A 229 8.91 25.55 31.48
C TYR A 229 9.40 26.86 30.85
N LYS A 230 9.80 27.82 31.69
CA LYS A 230 10.50 29.04 31.24
C LYS A 230 11.91 28.71 30.76
N ASP A 231 12.55 29.64 30.06
CA ASP A 231 13.93 29.50 29.55
C ASP A 231 14.12 28.25 28.68
N SER A 232 13.13 28.04 27.80
CA SER A 232 12.99 26.86 26.96
C SER A 232 13.23 27.18 25.50
N ILE A 233 13.96 26.31 24.81
CA ILE A 233 14.06 26.32 23.35
C ILE A 233 13.35 25.10 22.76
N PHE A 234 12.86 25.24 21.54
CA PHE A 234 12.08 24.22 20.83
C PHE A 234 12.77 23.87 19.51
N LEU A 235 13.10 22.60 19.34
CA LEU A 235 13.74 22.07 18.14
C LEU A 235 12.74 21.24 17.36
N ILE A 236 12.56 21.58 16.09
CA ILE A 236 11.71 20.88 15.13
C ILE A 236 12.61 20.18 14.12
N SER A 237 12.53 18.85 14.06
CA SER A 237 13.42 17.98 13.29
C SER A 237 13.50 18.34 11.81
N ALA A 238 12.36 18.39 11.12
CA ALA A 238 12.28 18.81 9.73
C ALA A 238 10.86 19.30 9.39
N SER A 239 10.74 20.18 8.38
CA SER A 239 9.44 20.63 7.92
C SER A 239 9.42 21.01 6.44
N THR A 240 8.28 20.79 5.77
CA THR A 240 8.05 21.26 4.40
C THR A 240 7.11 22.46 4.28
N SER A 241 6.42 22.80 5.38
CA SER A 241 5.40 23.86 5.43
C SER A 241 5.58 24.81 6.62
N GLY A 242 6.30 24.40 7.66
CA GLY A 242 6.42 25.15 8.91
C GLY A 242 5.16 25.09 9.79
N GLY A 243 4.19 24.21 9.50
CA GLY A 243 2.91 24.15 10.20
C GLY A 243 3.02 23.99 11.73
N LEU A 244 4.03 23.26 12.21
CA LEU A 244 4.24 23.06 13.65
C LEU A 244 4.65 24.34 14.37
N VAL A 245 5.39 25.25 13.71
CA VAL A 245 5.75 26.57 14.27
C VAL A 245 4.50 27.41 14.47
N HIS A 246 3.61 27.44 13.46
CA HIS A 246 2.33 28.14 13.55
C HIS A 246 1.46 27.56 14.66
N TYR A 247 1.37 26.22 14.73
CA TYR A 247 0.59 25.54 15.76
C TYR A 247 1.07 25.86 17.18
N LEU A 248 2.39 25.83 17.42
CA LEU A 248 2.98 26.20 18.72
C LEU A 248 2.65 27.66 19.08
N LYS A 249 2.76 28.58 18.13
CA LYS A 249 2.46 30.00 18.37
C LYS A 249 0.97 30.26 18.66
N GLU A 250 0.07 29.58 17.95
CA GLU A 250 -1.37 29.76 18.11
C GLU A 250 -1.90 29.17 19.42
N ASN A 251 -1.38 28.01 19.84
CA ASN A 251 -1.90 27.26 20.99
C ASN A 251 -1.09 27.47 22.28
N HIS A 252 0.17 27.93 22.17
CA HIS A 252 1.08 28.21 23.28
C HIS A 252 1.68 29.62 23.12
N PRO A 253 0.88 30.68 23.33
CA PRO A 253 1.34 32.07 23.19
C PRO A 253 2.47 32.44 24.15
N GLU A 254 2.70 31.65 25.21
CA GLU A 254 3.85 31.77 26.11
C GLU A 254 5.19 31.43 25.44
N ILE A 255 5.18 30.72 24.31
CA ILE A 255 6.37 30.37 23.53
C ILE A 255 6.67 31.50 22.55
N ASP A 256 7.75 32.23 22.81
CA ASP A 256 8.27 33.20 21.86
C ASP A 256 8.78 32.48 20.60
N SER A 257 8.37 32.93 19.42
CA SER A 257 8.84 32.36 18.15
C SER A 257 10.36 32.43 18.03
N LYS A 258 11.01 33.34 18.76
CA LYS A 258 12.47 33.42 18.81
C LYS A 258 13.14 32.21 19.48
N ASN A 259 12.39 31.41 20.22
CA ASN A 259 12.89 30.24 20.91
C ASN A 259 12.65 28.94 20.11
N VAL A 260 12.05 29.02 18.93
CA VAL A 260 11.74 27.87 18.07
C VAL A 260 12.71 27.83 16.90
N CYS A 261 13.25 26.65 16.58
CA CYS A 261 14.12 26.43 15.43
C CYS A 261 13.71 25.17 14.65
N ILE A 262 13.62 25.29 13.32
CA ILE A 262 13.50 24.14 12.42
C ILE A 262 14.91 23.74 11.98
N LEU A 263 15.32 22.49 12.24
CA LEU A 263 16.67 22.03 11.87
C LEU A 263 16.83 21.96 10.36
N TYR A 264 15.88 21.34 9.66
CA TYR A 264 15.90 21.15 8.22
C TYR A 264 14.59 21.60 7.58
N TYR A 265 14.64 22.58 6.67
CA TYR A 265 13.45 23.15 6.05
C TYR A 265 13.54 23.07 4.52
N LEU A 266 12.49 22.52 3.89
CA LEU A 266 12.31 22.51 2.44
C LEU A 266 10.99 23.19 2.09
N PRO A 267 10.97 24.45 1.61
CA PRO A 267 9.73 25.20 1.38
C PRO A 267 8.95 24.70 0.15
N ILE A 268 8.15 23.64 0.31
CA ILE A 268 7.29 23.10 -0.77
C ILE A 268 6.05 23.98 -0.96
N GLU A 269 5.51 24.50 0.14
CA GLU A 269 4.40 25.48 0.12
C GLU A 269 4.97 26.91 0.26
N LYS A 270 4.18 27.94 -0.10
CA LYS A 270 4.60 29.35 0.06
C LYS A 270 5.19 29.58 1.45
N ALA A 271 6.50 29.86 1.49
CA ALA A 271 7.21 30.08 2.73
C ALA A 271 6.61 31.28 3.47
N SER A 272 6.30 31.10 4.74
CA SER A 272 5.97 32.23 5.61
C SER A 272 7.26 32.85 6.13
N ASN A 273 7.35 34.18 6.19
CA ASN A 273 8.52 34.86 6.76
C ASN A 273 8.83 34.36 8.18
N LEU A 274 7.79 34.03 8.96
CA LEU A 274 7.90 33.45 10.30
C LEU A 274 8.63 32.09 10.32
N SER A 275 8.41 31.25 9.31
CA SER A 275 9.07 29.94 9.20
C SER A 275 10.54 30.08 8.85
N LEU A 276 10.91 31.10 8.05
CA LEU A 276 12.27 31.33 7.57
C LEU A 276 13.17 32.03 8.59
N GLU A 277 12.58 32.80 9.52
CA GLU A 277 13.33 33.55 10.53
C GLU A 277 14.23 32.65 11.41
N ARG A 278 13.89 31.36 11.58
CA ARG A 278 14.64 30.41 12.43
C ARG A 278 14.75 29.01 11.84
N VAL A 279 15.33 28.96 10.65
CA VAL A 279 15.80 27.72 10.01
C VAL A 279 17.29 27.58 10.23
N LEU A 280 17.74 26.42 10.72
CA LEU A 280 19.16 26.09 10.80
C LEU A 280 19.72 25.75 9.41
N CYS A 281 19.06 24.84 8.68
CA CYS A 281 19.43 24.45 7.32
C CYS A 281 18.26 24.60 6.34
N ASN A 282 18.46 25.45 5.32
CA ASN A 282 17.57 25.50 4.16
C ASN A 282 18.02 24.47 3.14
N LEU A 283 17.13 23.51 2.86
CA LEU A 283 17.34 22.42 1.90
C LEU A 283 16.88 22.78 0.48
N GLU A 284 16.33 23.97 0.24
CA GLU A 284 15.95 24.41 -1.11
C GLU A 284 17.14 24.34 -2.07
N ARG A 285 16.88 23.83 -3.28
CA ARG A 285 17.88 23.71 -4.33
C ARG A 285 18.54 25.06 -4.64
N ASN A 286 19.84 25.14 -4.41
CA ASN A 286 20.66 26.27 -4.79
C ASN A 286 21.46 25.93 -6.06
N GLU A 287 20.97 26.40 -7.21
CA GLU A 287 21.61 26.13 -8.51
C GLU A 287 23.02 26.73 -8.61
N LYS A 288 23.24 27.91 -8.01
CA LYS A 288 24.51 28.64 -8.06
C LYS A 288 25.66 27.84 -7.45
N PHE A 289 25.41 27.17 -6.34
CA PHE A 289 26.42 26.39 -5.62
C PHE A 289 26.21 24.87 -5.73
N SER A 290 25.17 24.44 -6.45
CA SER A 290 24.85 23.04 -6.80
C SER A 290 24.62 22.11 -5.59
N TYR A 291 23.88 22.57 -4.59
CA TYR A 291 23.49 21.75 -3.43
C TYR A 291 21.99 21.90 -3.10
N GLY A 292 21.51 21.08 -2.16
CA GLY A 292 20.11 21.09 -1.73
C GLY A 292 19.25 20.11 -2.55
N LEU A 293 17.96 20.14 -2.26
CA LEU A 293 16.95 19.20 -2.76
C LEU A 293 15.97 19.90 -3.70
N GLU A 294 15.57 19.19 -4.74
CA GLU A 294 14.44 19.60 -5.58
C GLU A 294 13.12 19.51 -4.79
N ILE A 295 12.24 20.47 -5.04
CA ILE A 295 10.87 20.44 -4.50
C ILE A 295 10.11 19.29 -5.15
N TYR A 296 9.37 18.53 -4.34
CA TYR A 296 8.56 17.41 -4.80
C TYR A 296 7.07 17.67 -4.57
N LYS A 297 6.24 16.92 -5.30
CA LYS A 297 4.79 17.04 -5.25
C LYS A 297 4.24 16.52 -3.93
N GLN A 298 3.40 17.32 -3.28
CA GLN A 298 2.67 16.95 -2.07
C GLN A 298 1.19 17.29 -2.25
N PHE A 299 0.30 16.34 -1.97
CA PHE A 299 -1.15 16.54 -2.02
C PHE A 299 -1.69 16.89 -0.63
N LYS A 300 -2.60 17.86 -0.56
CA LYS A 300 -3.20 18.28 0.71
C LYS A 300 -4.24 17.28 1.22
N ALA A 301 -4.54 17.35 2.51
CA ALA A 301 -5.61 16.55 3.10
C ALA A 301 -6.95 16.85 2.40
N GLY A 302 -7.62 15.80 1.90
CA GLY A 302 -8.89 15.91 1.17
C GLY A 302 -8.77 16.25 -0.32
N GLU A 303 -7.55 16.50 -0.83
CA GLU A 303 -7.31 16.65 -2.27
C GLU A 303 -7.31 15.29 -2.97
N LYS A 304 -7.69 15.25 -4.25
CA LYS A 304 -7.53 14.04 -5.08
C LYS A 304 -6.05 13.73 -5.27
N CYS A 305 -5.58 12.70 -4.58
CA CYS A 305 -4.20 12.25 -4.64
C CYS A 305 -3.98 11.36 -5.86
N SER A 306 -3.14 11.80 -6.81
CA SER A 306 -2.85 10.99 -8.01
C SER A 306 -2.19 9.66 -7.67
N PHE A 307 -1.43 9.56 -6.58
CA PHE A 307 -0.85 8.30 -6.12
C PHE A 307 -1.94 7.31 -5.69
N CYS A 308 -2.96 7.77 -4.95
CA CYS A 308 -4.10 6.94 -4.57
C CYS A 308 -4.93 6.51 -5.78
N GLU A 309 -5.17 7.43 -6.72
CA GLU A 309 -5.87 7.12 -7.99
C GLU A 309 -5.10 6.07 -8.80
N ASN A 310 -3.78 6.12 -8.77
CA ASN A 310 -2.90 5.09 -9.33
C ASN A 310 -2.71 3.90 -8.39
N GLN A 311 -3.60 3.63 -7.44
CA GLN A 311 -3.56 2.45 -6.58
C GLN A 311 -2.24 2.23 -5.81
N SER A 312 -1.49 3.30 -5.55
CA SER A 312 -0.32 3.24 -4.66
C SER A 312 -0.78 3.01 -3.22
N THR A 313 -0.13 2.10 -2.50
CA THR A 313 -0.48 1.84 -1.09
C THR A 313 -0.15 3.03 -0.21
N ALA A 314 -1.16 3.58 0.48
CA ALA A 314 -0.97 4.65 1.44
C ALA A 314 -0.40 4.12 2.77
N ILE A 315 0.87 4.38 3.06
CA ILE A 315 1.53 4.03 4.32
C ILE A 315 1.43 5.20 5.27
N LYS A 316 0.72 5.00 6.39
CA LYS A 316 0.61 6.02 7.44
C LYS A 316 1.90 6.07 8.25
N ILE A 317 2.47 7.27 8.34
CA ILE A 317 3.56 7.56 9.26
C ILE A 317 2.96 7.76 10.66
N VAL A 318 3.37 6.94 11.62
CA VAL A 318 2.82 6.95 13.00
C VAL A 318 3.95 7.03 14.03
N GLY A 319 3.75 7.85 15.07
CA GLY A 319 4.60 7.93 16.25
C GLY A 319 5.92 8.70 16.06
N ASP A 320 6.65 8.84 17.18
CA ASP A 320 7.84 9.72 17.30
C ASP A 320 9.10 9.21 16.59
N SER A 321 9.16 7.90 16.30
CA SER A 321 10.35 7.27 15.71
C SER A 321 10.31 7.21 14.19
N PHE A 322 9.17 7.59 13.58
CA PHE A 322 8.95 7.50 12.12
C PHE A 322 9.47 6.17 11.56
N SER A 323 9.24 5.05 12.25
CA SER A 323 9.79 3.75 11.88
C SER A 323 9.15 3.28 10.58
N LEU A 324 9.97 3.18 9.53
CA LEU A 324 9.62 2.53 8.29
C LEU A 324 10.36 1.20 8.25
N ASP A 325 9.73 0.15 8.75
CA ASP A 325 10.13 -1.17 8.29
C ASP A 325 9.66 -1.27 6.84
N GLU A 326 10.60 -1.49 5.92
CA GLU A 326 10.23 -1.85 4.55
C GLU A 326 9.26 -3.03 4.63
N PRO A 327 8.15 -3.01 3.86
CA PRO A 327 7.19 -4.09 3.94
C PRO A 327 7.88 -5.41 3.61
N ILE A 328 7.69 -6.42 4.48
CA ILE A 328 8.17 -7.76 4.24
C ILE A 328 7.44 -8.30 3.00
N ILE A 329 8.19 -8.52 1.93
CA ILE A 329 7.66 -9.04 0.68
C ILE A 329 7.83 -10.55 0.64
N ASN A 330 6.72 -11.28 0.56
CA ASN A 330 6.72 -12.72 0.42
C ASN A 330 6.13 -13.13 -0.92
N SER A 331 6.84 -13.96 -1.68
CA SER A 331 6.29 -14.62 -2.86
C SER A 331 5.60 -15.93 -2.47
N ARG A 332 4.36 -16.13 -2.93
CA ARG A 332 3.49 -17.26 -2.55
C ARG A 332 3.09 -18.06 -3.77
N ASN A 333 3.25 -19.38 -3.68
CA ASN A 333 2.86 -20.31 -4.74
C ASN A 333 1.49 -20.95 -4.45
N ILE A 334 0.78 -21.41 -5.49
CA ILE A 334 -0.45 -22.19 -5.33
C ILE A 334 -0.07 -23.65 -5.08
N VAL A 335 -0.10 -24.05 -3.80
CA VAL A 335 0.15 -25.43 -3.38
C VAL A 335 -1.16 -26.22 -3.37
N ALA A 336 -1.30 -27.15 -4.32
CA ALA A 336 -2.52 -27.93 -4.54
C ALA A 336 -3.02 -28.63 -3.27
N SER A 337 -2.13 -29.29 -2.52
CA SER A 337 -2.47 -30.01 -1.28
C SER A 337 -2.99 -29.12 -0.15
N LYS A 338 -2.78 -27.80 -0.21
CA LYS A 338 -3.22 -26.84 0.82
C LYS A 338 -4.47 -26.07 0.43
N TYR A 339 -4.53 -25.59 -0.82
CA TYR A 339 -5.52 -24.60 -1.23
C TYR A 339 -6.62 -25.14 -2.16
N ILE A 340 -6.42 -26.33 -2.73
CA ILE A 340 -7.40 -27.02 -3.57
C ILE A 340 -8.01 -28.14 -2.73
N SER A 341 -9.02 -27.81 -1.92
CA SER A 341 -9.67 -28.79 -1.05
C SER A 341 -10.50 -29.79 -1.85
N LYS A 342 -10.66 -31.01 -1.31
CA LYS A 342 -11.59 -32.00 -1.87
C LYS A 342 -13.02 -31.46 -1.94
N SER A 343 -13.45 -30.72 -0.92
CA SER A 343 -14.78 -30.08 -0.90
C SER A 343 -14.99 -29.11 -2.06
N LEU A 344 -13.97 -28.33 -2.45
CA LEU A 344 -14.06 -27.44 -3.61
C LEU A 344 -14.20 -28.25 -4.90
N LYS A 345 -13.38 -29.30 -5.08
CA LYS A 345 -13.45 -30.13 -6.28
C LYS A 345 -14.81 -30.82 -6.42
N ASP A 346 -15.30 -31.39 -5.33
CA ASP A 346 -16.60 -32.07 -5.30
C ASP A 346 -17.75 -31.08 -5.56
N PHE A 347 -17.67 -29.86 -5.01
CA PHE A 347 -18.63 -28.80 -5.31
C PHE A 347 -18.62 -28.42 -6.79
N VAL A 348 -17.46 -28.15 -7.37
CA VAL A 348 -17.33 -27.79 -8.79
C VAL A 348 -17.81 -28.93 -9.68
N GLU A 349 -17.51 -30.19 -9.37
CA GLU A 349 -17.95 -31.34 -10.15
C GLU A 349 -19.49 -31.42 -10.27
N VAL A 350 -20.20 -31.08 -9.19
CA VAL A 350 -21.66 -31.10 -9.15
C VAL A 350 -22.27 -29.93 -9.93
N PHE A 351 -21.63 -28.76 -9.97
CA PHE A 351 -22.25 -27.53 -10.52
C PHE A 351 -21.64 -27.00 -11.83
N LYS A 352 -20.55 -27.60 -12.31
CA LYS A 352 -19.88 -27.23 -13.58
C LYS A 352 -20.73 -27.54 -14.81
N TYR A 353 -20.23 -27.13 -15.97
CA TYR A 353 -20.83 -27.43 -17.26
C TYR A 353 -21.05 -28.93 -17.53
N ASN A 354 -22.19 -29.25 -18.16
CA ASN A 354 -22.34 -30.41 -19.03
C ASN A 354 -23.31 -30.09 -20.18
N GLU A 355 -23.40 -30.99 -21.16
CA GLU A 355 -24.20 -30.81 -22.36
C GLU A 355 -25.73 -30.74 -22.11
N GLU A 356 -26.24 -31.36 -21.04
CA GLU A 356 -27.68 -31.40 -20.75
C GLU A 356 -28.18 -30.16 -20.00
N THR A 357 -27.43 -29.66 -19.03
CA THR A 357 -27.88 -28.61 -18.08
C THR A 357 -27.10 -27.31 -18.20
N GLY A 358 -26.04 -27.26 -19.01
CA GLY A 358 -25.09 -26.15 -19.04
C GLY A 358 -24.32 -26.02 -17.73
N THR A 359 -23.75 -24.84 -17.46
CA THR A 359 -23.10 -24.53 -16.18
C THR A 359 -24.01 -23.71 -15.27
N SER A 360 -23.94 -23.99 -13.97
CA SER A 360 -24.54 -23.17 -12.92
C SER A 360 -23.56 -22.18 -12.28
N LEU A 361 -22.27 -22.25 -12.64
CA LEU A 361 -21.21 -21.37 -12.14
C LEU A 361 -20.92 -20.28 -13.18
N LYS A 362 -21.47 -19.08 -12.96
CA LYS A 362 -21.44 -17.97 -13.94
C LYS A 362 -20.78 -16.73 -13.34
N VAL A 363 -20.64 -15.68 -14.16
CA VAL A 363 -20.01 -14.40 -13.74
C VAL A 363 -20.85 -13.18 -14.09
N SER A 364 -20.59 -12.06 -13.40
CA SER A 364 -21.12 -10.73 -13.72
C SER A 364 -22.66 -10.63 -13.79
N PHE A 365 -23.34 -11.18 -12.79
CA PHE A 365 -24.79 -11.16 -12.72
C PHE A 365 -25.30 -10.86 -11.31
N SER A 366 -26.51 -10.31 -11.22
CA SER A 366 -27.28 -10.19 -9.99
C SER A 366 -28.78 -10.28 -10.30
N GLU A 367 -29.53 -10.85 -9.37
CA GLU A 367 -30.99 -10.93 -9.47
C GLU A 367 -31.61 -9.55 -9.25
N ASP A 368 -32.72 -9.27 -9.96
CA ASP A 368 -33.39 -7.96 -10.08
C ASP A 368 -33.62 -7.29 -8.71
N THR A 369 -32.66 -6.48 -8.28
CA THR A 369 -32.79 -5.57 -7.15
C THR A 369 -32.58 -4.15 -7.64
N ILE A 370 -33.27 -3.20 -7.00
CA ILE A 370 -33.35 -1.77 -7.37
C ILE A 370 -31.95 -1.10 -7.48
N ASN A 371 -30.87 -1.75 -7.00
CA ASN A 371 -29.49 -1.31 -7.14
C ASN A 371 -28.64 -2.27 -8.00
N ARG A 372 -28.18 -1.76 -9.16
CA ARG A 372 -27.46 -2.42 -10.27
C ARG A 372 -26.10 -3.10 -9.97
N LYS A 373 -25.78 -3.45 -8.71
CA LYS A 373 -24.49 -4.06 -8.37
C LYS A 373 -24.45 -5.53 -8.82
N LYS A 374 -23.50 -5.89 -9.67
CA LYS A 374 -23.34 -7.26 -10.20
C LYS A 374 -22.30 -8.01 -9.38
N TYR A 375 -22.55 -9.29 -9.10
CA TYR A 375 -21.56 -10.10 -8.40
C TYR A 375 -20.45 -10.54 -9.36
N ASN A 376 -19.22 -10.58 -8.87
CA ASN A 376 -18.10 -11.12 -9.63
C ASN A 376 -18.36 -12.59 -10.03
N LEU A 377 -18.69 -13.42 -9.03
CA LEU A 377 -19.16 -14.79 -9.20
C LEU A 377 -20.65 -14.85 -8.93
N TYR A 378 -21.39 -15.60 -9.75
CA TYR A 378 -22.82 -15.85 -9.60
C TYR A 378 -23.10 -17.36 -9.70
N ILE A 379 -23.97 -17.87 -8.85
CA ILE A 379 -24.39 -19.26 -8.88
C ILE A 379 -25.86 -19.28 -9.26
N ASP A 380 -26.15 -19.83 -10.44
CA ASP A 380 -27.49 -19.91 -11.00
C ASP A 380 -28.27 -21.05 -10.33
N TYR A 381 -28.77 -20.78 -9.12
CA TYR A 381 -29.52 -21.76 -8.35
C TYR A 381 -30.89 -22.11 -8.97
N GLU A 382 -31.42 -21.24 -9.83
CA GLU A 382 -32.60 -21.55 -10.63
C GLU A 382 -32.30 -22.68 -11.63
N ASN A 383 -31.15 -22.65 -12.30
CA ASN A 383 -30.71 -23.74 -13.17
C ASN A 383 -30.56 -25.06 -12.40
N ILE A 384 -30.01 -25.00 -11.18
CA ILE A 384 -29.84 -26.17 -10.30
C ILE A 384 -31.19 -26.79 -9.95
N ILE A 385 -32.14 -26.00 -9.43
CA ILE A 385 -33.43 -26.53 -8.96
C ILE A 385 -34.32 -27.00 -10.11
N LYS A 386 -34.34 -26.30 -11.25
CA LYS A 386 -35.10 -26.74 -12.44
C LYS A 386 -34.64 -28.09 -12.98
N ASN A 387 -33.35 -28.38 -12.83
CA ASN A 387 -32.74 -29.61 -13.31
C ASN A 387 -32.42 -30.60 -12.19
N ILE A 388 -32.97 -30.44 -10.98
CA ILE A 388 -32.58 -31.20 -9.78
C ILE A 388 -32.75 -32.73 -9.94
N GLU A 389 -33.62 -33.16 -10.84
CA GLU A 389 -33.87 -34.57 -11.18
C GLU A 389 -32.82 -35.19 -12.11
N LYS A 390 -31.93 -34.38 -12.70
CA LYS A 390 -30.85 -34.84 -13.56
C LYS A 390 -29.73 -35.49 -12.75
N LYS A 391 -29.08 -36.50 -13.34
CA LYS A 391 -28.03 -37.30 -12.71
C LYS A 391 -26.90 -36.47 -12.09
N GLN A 392 -26.51 -35.37 -12.74
CA GLN A 392 -25.48 -34.46 -12.23
C GLN A 392 -25.77 -33.96 -10.80
N TYR A 393 -27.04 -33.62 -10.52
CA TYR A 393 -27.45 -33.01 -9.26
C TYR A 393 -27.95 -34.03 -8.24
N GLU A 394 -27.85 -35.33 -8.51
CA GLU A 394 -28.34 -36.41 -7.64
C GLU A 394 -27.77 -36.29 -6.21
N ASN A 395 -26.47 -36.04 -6.08
CA ASN A 395 -25.83 -35.85 -4.78
C ASN A 395 -26.38 -34.62 -4.04
N HIS A 396 -26.61 -33.51 -4.74
CA HIS A 396 -27.18 -32.30 -4.14
C HIS A 396 -28.64 -32.52 -3.74
N LYS A 397 -29.44 -33.13 -4.62
CA LYS A 397 -30.84 -33.51 -4.36
C LYS A 397 -30.95 -34.38 -3.11
N ASN A 398 -30.12 -35.42 -3.01
CA ASN A 398 -30.11 -36.32 -1.85
C ASN A 398 -29.80 -35.57 -0.54
N LYS A 399 -28.90 -34.59 -0.57
CA LYS A 399 -28.63 -33.72 0.58
C LYS A 399 -29.83 -32.82 0.92
N ILE A 400 -30.46 -32.18 -0.08
CA ILE A 400 -31.67 -31.36 0.12
C ILE A 400 -32.75 -32.22 0.79
N ASP A 401 -33.08 -33.38 0.20
CA ASP A 401 -34.13 -34.27 0.70
C ASP A 401 -33.82 -34.76 2.12
N ALA A 402 -32.58 -35.14 2.41
CA ALA A 402 -32.14 -35.52 3.75
C ALA A 402 -32.32 -34.37 4.77
N PHE A 403 -31.94 -33.14 4.40
CA PHE A 403 -32.05 -31.99 5.29
C PHE A 403 -33.49 -31.52 5.46
N VAL A 404 -34.33 -31.64 4.43
CA VAL A 404 -35.77 -31.41 4.55
C VAL A 404 -36.35 -32.38 5.58
N ASN A 405 -36.07 -33.68 5.46
CA ASN A 405 -36.56 -34.69 6.40
C ASN A 405 -36.04 -34.50 7.83
N GLN A 406 -34.81 -34.00 7.99
CA GLN A 406 -34.18 -33.84 9.30
C GLN A 406 -34.58 -32.55 10.02
N TYR A 407 -34.66 -31.42 9.30
CA TYR A 407 -34.74 -30.09 9.90
C TYR A 407 -36.08 -29.37 9.70
N VAL A 408 -36.94 -29.83 8.78
CA VAL A 408 -38.24 -29.19 8.57
C VAL A 408 -39.26 -29.80 9.53
N PRO A 409 -39.75 -29.05 10.53
CA PRO A 409 -40.64 -29.59 11.54
C PRO A 409 -42.07 -29.79 11.02
N ALA A 410 -42.79 -30.77 11.58
CA ALA A 410 -44.21 -30.96 11.30
C ALA A 410 -45.11 -29.79 11.76
N SER A 411 -44.59 -28.90 12.63
CA SER A 411 -45.25 -27.67 13.09
C SER A 411 -45.07 -26.48 12.14
N LEU A 412 -44.51 -26.69 10.94
CA LEU A 412 -44.30 -25.65 9.93
C LEU A 412 -45.64 -25.00 9.56
N LYS A 413 -45.64 -23.66 9.55
CA LYS A 413 -46.79 -22.83 9.13
C LYS A 413 -46.48 -21.94 7.93
N TYR A 414 -45.28 -21.37 7.91
CA TYR A 414 -44.87 -20.45 6.86
C TYR A 414 -43.51 -20.83 6.28
N ILE A 415 -43.39 -20.74 4.96
CA ILE A 415 -42.12 -20.74 4.26
C ILE A 415 -41.90 -19.33 3.72
N ILE A 416 -40.89 -18.64 4.24
CA ILE A 416 -40.51 -17.31 3.79
C ILE A 416 -39.29 -17.43 2.91
N HIS A 417 -39.38 -17.07 1.63
CA HIS A 417 -38.23 -17.11 0.74
C HIS A 417 -37.65 -15.71 0.47
N LEU A 418 -36.34 -15.65 0.21
CA LEU A 418 -35.71 -14.42 -0.25
C LEU A 418 -36.21 -14.03 -1.67
N ASN A 419 -36.09 -12.75 -2.02
CA ASN A 419 -36.66 -12.17 -3.24
C ASN A 419 -35.74 -12.44 -4.43
N ASP A 420 -35.58 -13.71 -4.75
CA ASP A 420 -34.88 -14.23 -5.91
C ASP A 420 -35.56 -15.51 -6.39
N LYS A 421 -35.44 -15.77 -7.69
CA LYS A 421 -36.16 -16.89 -8.32
C LYS A 421 -35.69 -18.26 -7.81
N GLY A 422 -34.40 -18.39 -7.50
CA GLY A 422 -33.86 -19.62 -6.93
C GLY A 422 -34.48 -19.96 -5.57
N SER A 423 -34.65 -18.96 -4.69
CA SER A 423 -35.22 -19.14 -3.36
C SER A 423 -36.70 -19.51 -3.43
N GLU A 424 -37.44 -18.89 -4.35
CA GLU A 424 -38.84 -19.23 -4.62
C GLU A 424 -39.00 -20.69 -5.08
N LEU A 425 -38.16 -21.14 -6.02
CA LEU A 425 -38.20 -22.51 -6.52
C LEU A 425 -37.80 -23.53 -5.45
N LEU A 426 -36.77 -23.23 -4.66
CA LEU A 426 -36.39 -24.08 -3.53
C LEU A 426 -37.50 -24.17 -2.48
N ALA A 427 -38.15 -23.05 -2.15
CA ALA A 427 -39.28 -23.03 -1.23
C ALA A 427 -40.46 -23.90 -1.72
N LYS A 428 -40.77 -23.83 -3.03
CA LYS A 428 -41.79 -24.68 -3.66
C LYS A 428 -41.42 -26.16 -3.63
N TYR A 429 -40.16 -26.49 -3.92
CA TYR A 429 -39.65 -27.86 -3.82
C TYR A 429 -39.79 -28.42 -2.40
N ILE A 430 -39.40 -27.64 -1.38
CA ILE A 430 -39.54 -28.02 0.04
C ILE A 430 -41.02 -28.18 0.41
N LEU A 431 -41.90 -27.28 -0.04
CA LEU A 431 -43.34 -27.38 0.19
C LEU A 431 -43.90 -28.71 -0.35
N GLU A 432 -43.55 -29.09 -1.57
CA GLU A 432 -44.02 -30.35 -2.17
C GLU A 432 -43.58 -31.57 -1.37
N LYS A 433 -42.33 -31.60 -0.89
CA LYS A 433 -41.79 -32.69 -0.07
C LYS A 433 -42.38 -32.75 1.35
N THR A 434 -42.89 -31.64 1.87
CA THR A 434 -43.38 -31.55 3.26
C THR A 434 -44.89 -31.78 3.39
N LYS A 435 -45.65 -31.65 2.29
CA LYS A 435 -47.11 -31.88 2.24
C LYS A 435 -47.53 -33.26 2.78
N CYS A 436 -46.72 -34.30 2.60
CA CYS A 436 -47.05 -35.65 3.06
C CYS A 436 -46.88 -35.84 4.58
N PHE A 437 -46.13 -34.97 5.27
CA PHE A 437 -45.85 -35.11 6.71
C PHE A 437 -46.44 -33.98 7.56
N SER A 438 -46.76 -32.82 6.97
CA SER A 438 -47.39 -31.70 7.67
C SER A 438 -48.92 -31.83 7.66
N LYS A 439 -49.55 -31.61 8.82
CA LYS A 439 -51.02 -31.49 8.95
C LYS A 439 -51.52 -30.04 8.80
N ASN A 440 -50.62 -29.07 8.74
CA ASN A 440 -50.95 -27.65 8.63
C ASN A 440 -51.03 -27.21 7.17
N SER A 441 -51.89 -26.22 6.88
CA SER A 441 -51.81 -25.47 5.63
C SER A 441 -50.58 -24.56 5.66
N ILE A 442 -49.55 -24.90 4.89
CA ILE A 442 -48.30 -24.13 4.81
C ILE A 442 -48.45 -23.02 3.77
N GLU A 443 -48.23 -21.77 4.17
CA GLU A 443 -48.21 -20.62 3.25
C GLU A 443 -46.78 -20.27 2.83
N VAL A 444 -46.57 -20.01 1.53
CA VAL A 444 -45.29 -19.53 0.98
C VAL A 444 -45.37 -18.02 0.78
N ILE A 445 -44.41 -17.28 1.32
CA ILE A 445 -44.39 -15.82 1.35
C ILE A 445 -43.05 -15.30 0.83
N ASN A 446 -43.08 -14.33 -0.09
CA ASN A 446 -41.88 -13.59 -0.45
C ASN A 446 -41.53 -12.61 0.68
N HIS A 447 -40.27 -12.55 1.09
CA HIS A 447 -39.87 -11.63 2.17
C HIS A 447 -40.18 -10.15 1.89
N SER A 448 -40.29 -9.73 0.62
CA SER A 448 -40.67 -8.36 0.26
C SER A 448 -42.14 -8.05 0.59
N GLU A 449 -43.00 -9.07 0.69
CA GLU A 449 -44.45 -8.95 0.96
C GLU A 449 -44.77 -9.08 2.46
N LEU A 450 -43.77 -9.27 3.32
CA LEU A 450 -43.99 -9.49 4.76
C LEU A 450 -44.65 -8.32 5.47
N ALA A 451 -44.48 -7.09 4.97
CA ALA A 451 -45.15 -5.91 5.54
C ALA A 451 -46.67 -5.92 5.29
N ASP A 452 -47.10 -6.53 4.19
CA ASP A 452 -48.49 -6.54 3.75
C ASP A 452 -49.25 -7.78 4.26
N LYS A 453 -48.53 -8.85 4.63
CA LYS A 453 -49.12 -10.08 5.19
C LYS A 453 -49.09 -10.09 6.72
N LYS A 454 -50.25 -10.31 7.34
CA LYS A 454 -50.41 -10.36 8.81
C LYS A 454 -50.07 -11.75 9.37
N ILE A 455 -48.81 -11.99 9.70
CA ILE A 455 -48.43 -13.07 10.63
C ILE A 455 -48.64 -12.53 12.05
N LEU A 456 -49.47 -13.21 12.86
CA LEU A 456 -49.81 -12.77 14.21
C LEU A 456 -48.65 -13.05 15.18
N GLU A 457 -48.34 -12.12 16.08
CA GLU A 457 -47.21 -12.24 17.03
C GLU A 457 -47.39 -13.40 18.03
N ASP A 458 -48.63 -13.68 18.44
CA ASP A 458 -48.97 -14.73 19.41
C ASP A 458 -49.05 -16.14 18.80
N GLU A 459 -48.94 -16.24 17.48
CA GLU A 459 -49.10 -17.50 16.78
C GLU A 459 -48.01 -18.52 17.14
N SER A 460 -48.38 -19.77 17.43
CA SER A 460 -47.42 -20.84 17.74
C SER A 460 -47.08 -21.68 16.51
N GLY A 461 -45.82 -22.07 16.38
CA GLY A 461 -45.38 -22.94 15.29
C GLY A 461 -43.94 -22.67 14.86
N SER A 462 -43.66 -22.88 13.58
CA SER A 462 -42.36 -22.59 13.00
C SER A 462 -42.45 -21.94 11.62
N ILE A 463 -41.40 -21.19 11.31
CA ILE A 463 -41.19 -20.51 10.05
C ILE A 463 -39.88 -21.02 9.45
N LEU A 464 -39.95 -21.47 8.21
CA LEU A 464 -38.77 -21.85 7.43
C LEU A 464 -38.37 -20.67 6.55
N ILE A 465 -37.21 -20.06 6.82
CA ILE A 465 -36.62 -19.00 6.01
C ILE A 465 -35.71 -19.65 4.97
N VAL A 466 -36.12 -19.59 3.70
CA VAL A 466 -35.45 -20.26 2.57
C VAL A 466 -34.63 -19.25 1.77
N ALA A 467 -33.35 -19.58 1.57
CA ALA A 467 -32.44 -18.81 0.74
C ALA A 467 -31.69 -19.74 -0.22
N SER A 468 -31.72 -19.46 -1.52
CA SER A 468 -31.00 -20.21 -2.54
C SER A 468 -29.48 -20.07 -2.39
N CYS A 469 -29.00 -18.83 -2.36
CA CYS A 469 -27.60 -18.50 -2.18
C CYS A 469 -27.42 -17.24 -1.32
N ILE A 470 -26.55 -17.30 -0.32
CA ILE A 470 -26.25 -16.15 0.55
C ILE A 470 -24.75 -15.81 0.53
N THR A 471 -24.44 -14.54 0.75
CA THR A 471 -23.06 -14.02 0.82
C THR A 471 -22.74 -13.42 2.20
N ASN A 472 -23.43 -12.35 2.61
CA ASN A 472 -23.20 -11.64 3.88
C ASN A 472 -24.31 -11.82 4.92
N GLY A 473 -25.40 -12.51 4.55
CA GLY A 473 -26.53 -12.78 5.45
C GLY A 473 -27.34 -11.56 5.91
N LYS A 474 -27.19 -10.37 5.30
CA LYS A 474 -27.93 -9.16 5.72
C LYS A 474 -29.45 -9.35 5.72
N ASN A 475 -30.00 -10.01 4.69
CA ASN A 475 -31.43 -10.29 4.62
C ASN A 475 -31.86 -11.28 5.72
N LEU A 476 -31.01 -12.23 6.09
CA LEU A 476 -31.30 -13.17 7.18
C LEU A 476 -31.28 -12.47 8.53
N LEU A 477 -30.32 -11.56 8.77
CA LEU A 477 -30.29 -10.71 9.95
C LEU A 477 -31.49 -9.77 10.03
N TYR A 478 -31.96 -9.24 8.90
CA TYR A 478 -33.21 -8.48 8.84
C TYR A 478 -34.39 -9.32 9.30
N LEU A 479 -34.55 -10.54 8.78
CA LEU A 479 -35.63 -11.44 9.19
C LEU A 479 -35.54 -11.86 10.66
N SER A 480 -34.33 -12.12 11.16
CA SER A 480 -34.07 -12.38 12.59
C SER A 480 -34.58 -11.22 13.47
N ARG A 481 -34.35 -9.97 13.05
CA ARG A 481 -34.83 -8.78 13.76
C ARG A 481 -36.35 -8.60 13.64
N PHE A 482 -36.90 -8.84 12.46
CA PHE A 482 -38.34 -8.73 12.19
C PHE A 482 -39.14 -9.68 13.11
N PHE A 483 -38.70 -10.93 13.22
CA PHE A 483 -39.38 -11.94 14.04
C PHE A 483 -39.01 -11.92 15.53
N ARG A 484 -38.27 -10.91 16.01
CA ARG A 484 -37.78 -10.87 17.38
C ARG A 484 -38.89 -10.85 18.45
N ASN A 485 -40.05 -10.28 18.12
CA ASN A 485 -41.20 -10.20 19.04
C ASN A 485 -42.12 -11.44 18.98
N TYR A 486 -41.87 -12.37 18.07
CA TYR A 486 -42.70 -13.55 17.84
C TYR A 486 -42.28 -14.71 18.77
N ASN A 487 -42.59 -14.60 20.06
CA ASN A 487 -42.08 -15.49 21.10
C ASN A 487 -42.47 -16.97 20.93
N ASN A 488 -43.61 -17.24 20.28
CA ASN A 488 -44.16 -18.58 20.12
C ASN A 488 -43.77 -19.25 18.79
N ILE A 489 -43.03 -18.55 17.92
CA ILE A 489 -42.57 -19.04 16.63
C ILE A 489 -41.09 -19.40 16.69
N ARG A 490 -40.72 -20.54 16.09
CA ARG A 490 -39.32 -20.93 15.88
C ARG A 490 -38.89 -20.68 14.44
N LEU A 491 -37.74 -20.02 14.29
CA LEU A 491 -37.13 -19.77 12.99
C LEU A 491 -36.15 -20.89 12.65
N ILE A 492 -36.28 -21.40 11.43
CA ILE A 492 -35.30 -22.31 10.81
C ILE A 492 -34.81 -21.64 9.54
N TYR A 493 -33.53 -21.34 9.46
CA TYR A 493 -32.88 -20.82 8.27
C TYR A 493 -32.39 -22.00 7.43
N PHE A 494 -32.86 -22.09 6.19
CA PHE A 494 -32.57 -23.18 5.27
C PHE A 494 -31.92 -22.61 4.02
N VAL A 495 -30.60 -22.78 3.92
CA VAL A 495 -29.75 -22.16 2.91
C VAL A 495 -29.25 -23.21 1.93
N GLY A 496 -29.55 -23.02 0.64
CA GLY A 496 -29.06 -23.88 -0.44
C GLY A 496 -27.54 -23.87 -0.55
N ILE A 497 -26.96 -22.71 -0.87
CA ILE A 497 -25.52 -22.54 -1.00
C ILE A 497 -25.06 -21.33 -0.20
N ASN A 498 -24.19 -21.54 0.78
CA ASN A 498 -23.58 -20.45 1.51
C ASN A 498 -22.16 -20.14 0.99
N ARG A 499 -21.94 -18.89 0.57
CA ARG A 499 -20.68 -18.38 0.05
C ARG A 499 -19.89 -17.64 1.11
N ILE A 500 -18.77 -18.21 1.52
CA ILE A 500 -17.95 -17.73 2.64
C ILE A 500 -16.72 -17.01 2.10
N SER A 501 -16.71 -15.68 2.17
CA SER A 501 -15.52 -14.89 1.82
C SER A 501 -14.52 -14.80 2.98
N ASP A 502 -15.03 -14.84 4.21
CA ASP A 502 -14.27 -14.68 5.46
C ASP A 502 -14.85 -15.62 6.51
N SER A 503 -14.01 -16.55 6.98
CA SER A 503 -14.47 -17.60 7.89
C SER A 503 -14.82 -17.09 9.30
N ASP A 504 -14.20 -16.00 9.76
CA ASP A 504 -14.47 -15.41 11.07
C ASP A 504 -15.80 -14.65 11.04
N LYS A 505 -16.04 -13.85 10.00
CA LYS A 505 -17.33 -13.15 9.81
C LYS A 505 -18.50 -14.11 9.64
N HIS A 506 -18.26 -15.26 9.00
CA HIS A 506 -19.29 -16.29 8.87
C HIS A 506 -19.69 -16.90 10.23
N LYS A 507 -18.71 -17.19 11.09
CA LYS A 507 -18.99 -17.65 12.47
C LYS A 507 -19.78 -16.61 13.25
N GLU A 508 -19.43 -15.34 13.11
CA GLU A 508 -20.15 -14.22 13.74
C GLU A 508 -21.61 -14.13 13.25
N LEU A 509 -21.84 -14.23 11.93
CA LEU A 509 -23.18 -14.24 11.34
C LEU A 509 -24.03 -15.38 11.91
N LYS A 510 -23.50 -16.60 11.94
CA LYS A 510 -24.18 -17.77 12.51
C LYS A 510 -24.54 -17.56 13.98
N SER A 511 -23.60 -17.07 14.78
CA SER A 511 -23.84 -16.77 16.19
C SER A 511 -24.98 -15.77 16.36
N ASN A 512 -24.94 -14.66 15.62
CA ASN A 512 -25.95 -13.60 15.69
C ASN A 512 -27.34 -14.06 15.26
N ILE A 513 -27.44 -14.94 14.25
CA ILE A 513 -28.72 -15.45 13.77
C ILE A 513 -29.33 -16.48 14.73
N LYS A 514 -28.50 -17.34 15.33
CA LYS A 514 -28.97 -18.42 16.19
C LYS A 514 -29.25 -17.98 17.63
N TYR A 515 -28.64 -16.89 18.09
CA TYR A 515 -28.81 -16.40 19.46
C TYR A 515 -30.18 -15.75 19.69
N GLY A 516 -30.81 -16.05 20.83
CA GLY A 516 -32.09 -15.46 21.22
C GLY A 516 -32.45 -15.77 22.66
N LEU A 517 -33.76 -15.81 22.97
CA LEU A 517 -34.28 -15.96 24.34
C LEU A 517 -33.72 -17.19 25.08
N TYR A 518 -33.49 -18.29 24.36
CA TYR A 518 -32.98 -19.55 24.91
C TYR A 518 -31.48 -19.77 24.65
N GLY A 519 -30.73 -18.70 24.40
CA GLY A 519 -29.30 -18.75 24.16
C GLY A 519 -28.93 -19.03 22.70
N ALA A 520 -27.76 -19.64 22.48
CA ALA A 520 -27.08 -19.76 21.18
C ALA A 520 -27.75 -20.71 20.17
N GLU A 521 -28.75 -21.49 20.59
CA GLU A 521 -29.48 -22.45 19.76
C GLU A 521 -30.99 -22.11 19.70
N ASN A 522 -31.35 -20.84 19.87
CA ASN A 522 -32.74 -20.38 19.79
C ASN A 522 -33.35 -20.58 18.39
N SER A 523 -32.53 -20.56 17.35
CA SER A 523 -32.92 -20.80 15.97
C SER A 523 -31.94 -21.74 15.27
N SER A 524 -32.44 -22.51 14.30
CA SER A 524 -31.63 -23.45 13.53
C SER A 524 -31.08 -22.79 12.26
N PHE A 525 -29.82 -23.04 11.92
CA PHE A 525 -29.19 -22.54 10.70
C PHE A 525 -28.61 -23.71 9.90
N VAL A 526 -29.26 -24.06 8.81
CA VAL A 526 -28.99 -25.23 7.97
C VAL A 526 -28.40 -24.76 6.64
N GLU A 527 -27.25 -25.33 6.27
CA GLU A 527 -26.55 -25.03 5.02
C GLU A 527 -26.36 -26.32 4.23
N ILE A 528 -27.01 -26.44 3.07
CA ILE A 528 -26.93 -27.66 2.25
C ILE A 528 -25.53 -27.80 1.64
N GLU A 529 -25.01 -26.71 1.08
CA GLU A 529 -23.63 -26.61 0.61
C GLU A 529 -22.95 -25.35 1.17
N THR A 530 -21.63 -25.45 1.37
CA THR A 530 -20.80 -24.32 1.77
C THR A 530 -19.59 -24.25 0.86
N ILE A 531 -19.22 -23.03 0.43
CA ILE A 531 -18.06 -22.82 -0.43
C ILE A 531 -17.33 -21.54 -0.06
N ASN A 532 -16.00 -21.64 0.06
CA ASN A 532 -15.14 -20.48 0.29
C ASN A 532 -14.90 -19.75 -1.03
N CYS A 533 -15.53 -18.58 -1.23
CA CYS A 533 -15.37 -17.82 -2.46
C CYS A 533 -15.46 -16.32 -2.22
N ASP A 534 -14.96 -15.55 -3.20
CA ASP A 534 -15.07 -14.10 -3.18
C ASP A 534 -16.53 -13.65 -3.34
N ASN A 535 -16.93 -12.63 -2.59
CA ASN A 535 -18.30 -12.08 -2.56
C ASN A 535 -18.37 -10.65 -3.10
N SER A 536 -17.34 -10.21 -3.84
CA SER A 536 -17.30 -8.86 -4.40
C SER A 536 -18.47 -8.59 -5.37
N ASN A 537 -19.03 -7.38 -5.24
CA ASN A 537 -20.12 -6.88 -6.07
C ASN A 537 -19.94 -5.40 -6.44
N PHE A 538 -18.70 -4.92 -6.34
CA PHE A 538 -18.30 -3.55 -6.60
C PHE A 538 -16.88 -3.58 -7.11
N GLN A 539 -16.62 -2.84 -8.20
CA GLN A 539 -15.33 -2.86 -8.89
C GLN A 539 -14.92 -4.29 -9.22
N THR A 540 -15.87 -5.06 -9.75
CA THR A 540 -15.58 -6.43 -10.21
C THR A 540 -14.65 -6.39 -11.42
N PRO A 541 -13.91 -7.47 -11.74
CA PRO A 541 -13.03 -7.51 -12.92
C PRO A 541 -13.74 -7.16 -14.23
N TRP A 542 -15.04 -7.46 -14.31
CA TRP A 542 -15.89 -7.22 -15.47
C TRP A 542 -16.34 -5.75 -15.56
N GLU A 543 -16.66 -5.13 -14.42
CA GLU A 543 -16.97 -3.70 -14.35
C GLU A 543 -15.73 -2.85 -14.66
N ILE A 544 -14.57 -3.20 -14.08
CA ILE A 544 -13.30 -2.54 -14.35
C ILE A 544 -12.96 -2.62 -15.84
N GLU A 545 -13.08 -3.81 -16.45
CA GLU A 545 -12.84 -3.96 -17.88
C GLU A 545 -13.82 -3.14 -18.72
N LEU A 546 -15.11 -3.16 -18.39
CA LEU A 546 -16.13 -2.44 -19.14
C LEU A 546 -15.89 -0.92 -19.11
N ASP A 547 -15.59 -0.37 -17.92
CA ASP A 547 -15.29 1.05 -17.75
C ASP A 547 -13.99 1.41 -18.48
N HIS A 548 -12.96 0.58 -18.35
CA HIS A 548 -11.69 0.78 -19.05
C HIS A 548 -11.85 0.74 -20.57
N LEU A 549 -12.60 -0.21 -21.11
CA LEU A 549 -12.84 -0.31 -22.56
C LEU A 549 -13.62 0.88 -23.11
N ARG A 550 -14.55 1.45 -22.33
CA ARG A 550 -15.26 2.68 -22.70
C ARG A 550 -14.32 3.87 -22.75
N GLU A 551 -13.48 4.04 -21.74
CA GLU A 551 -12.45 5.09 -21.72
C GLU A 551 -11.50 4.98 -22.91
N ILE A 552 -11.05 3.77 -23.25
CA ILE A 552 -10.20 3.54 -24.42
C ILE A 552 -10.95 3.94 -25.69
N GLN A 553 -12.18 3.48 -25.86
CA GLN A 553 -12.97 3.74 -27.07
C GLN A 553 -13.22 5.23 -27.29
N GLU A 554 -13.49 5.99 -26.22
CA GLU A 554 -13.66 7.45 -26.26
C GLU A 554 -12.36 8.19 -26.60
N GLY A 555 -11.22 7.63 -26.20
CA GLY A 555 -9.89 8.20 -26.47
C GLY A 555 -9.29 7.85 -27.83
N LEU A 556 -9.92 6.98 -28.63
CA LEU A 556 -9.48 6.61 -29.97
C LEU A 556 -10.07 7.57 -31.02
N ASN A 557 -9.25 7.99 -31.99
CA ASN A 557 -9.71 8.79 -33.13
C ASN A 557 -10.75 8.05 -33.98
N GLU A 558 -10.55 6.74 -34.13
CA GLU A 558 -11.47 5.84 -34.85
C GLU A 558 -11.91 4.70 -33.92
N PRO A 559 -13.22 4.42 -33.82
CA PRO A 559 -13.76 3.32 -33.02
C PRO A 559 -13.16 1.96 -33.41
N SER A 560 -12.61 1.22 -32.44
CA SER A 560 -12.16 -0.16 -32.64
C SER A 560 -13.34 -1.13 -32.62
N SER A 561 -13.49 -1.95 -33.67
CA SER A 561 -14.52 -3.01 -33.71
C SER A 561 -14.29 -4.06 -32.63
N PHE A 562 -13.04 -4.46 -32.41
CA PHE A 562 -12.64 -5.43 -31.39
C PHE A 562 -13.09 -5.01 -29.98
N ILE A 563 -12.87 -3.74 -29.63
CA ILE A 563 -13.28 -3.18 -28.33
C ILE A 563 -14.80 -3.15 -28.22
N LYS A 564 -15.50 -2.74 -29.29
CA LYS A 564 -16.95 -2.71 -29.35
C LYS A 564 -17.57 -4.11 -29.17
N ASP A 565 -16.99 -5.12 -29.79
CA ASP A 565 -17.43 -6.52 -29.67
C ASP A 565 -17.21 -7.04 -28.25
N ARG A 566 -16.10 -6.66 -27.61
CA ARG A 566 -15.81 -7.01 -26.21
C ARG A 566 -16.78 -6.33 -25.24
N ILE A 567 -17.05 -5.04 -25.40
CA ILE A 567 -18.06 -4.30 -24.63
C ILE A 567 -19.43 -4.97 -24.75
N THR A 568 -19.81 -5.36 -25.97
CA THR A 568 -21.08 -6.05 -26.25
C THR A 568 -21.14 -7.40 -25.52
N THR A 569 -20.06 -8.17 -25.57
CA THR A 569 -19.93 -9.47 -24.88
C THR A 569 -20.16 -9.32 -23.37
N ILE A 570 -19.47 -8.39 -22.71
CA ILE A 570 -19.59 -8.18 -21.26
C ILE A 570 -20.97 -7.64 -20.87
N THR A 571 -21.55 -6.76 -21.70
CA THR A 571 -22.88 -6.20 -21.48
C THR A 571 -23.96 -7.29 -21.57
N ASN A 572 -23.78 -8.26 -22.47
CA ASN A 572 -24.69 -9.39 -22.65
C ASN A 572 -24.73 -10.35 -21.44
N PHE A 573 -23.75 -10.31 -20.52
CA PHE A 573 -23.83 -11.09 -19.28
C PHE A 573 -25.04 -10.73 -18.42
N SER A 574 -25.60 -9.53 -18.60
CA SER A 574 -26.83 -9.09 -17.89
C SER A 574 -28.13 -9.57 -18.55
N ASN A 575 -28.04 -10.37 -19.60
CA ASN A 575 -29.21 -10.96 -20.24
C ASN A 575 -29.95 -11.89 -19.25
N LYS A 576 -31.27 -11.73 -19.15
CA LYS A 576 -32.13 -12.50 -18.22
C LYS A 576 -32.31 -13.96 -18.61
N GLU A 577 -32.09 -14.32 -19.87
CA GLU A 577 -32.14 -15.70 -20.37
C GLU A 577 -30.89 -16.48 -19.94
N PHE A 578 -29.70 -15.91 -20.16
CA PHE A 578 -28.43 -16.58 -19.88
C PHE A 578 -27.92 -16.38 -18.45
N LYS A 579 -28.38 -15.33 -17.74
CA LYS A 579 -28.08 -15.06 -16.33
C LYS A 579 -26.59 -15.08 -15.95
N GLY A 580 -25.77 -14.31 -16.67
CA GLY A 580 -24.33 -14.22 -16.47
C GLY A 580 -23.51 -14.79 -17.62
N GLY A 581 -22.19 -14.53 -17.57
CA GLY A 581 -21.24 -15.07 -18.53
C GLY A 581 -20.77 -16.48 -18.17
N SER A 582 -20.65 -17.35 -19.18
CA SER A 582 -20.07 -18.70 -19.04
C SER A 582 -18.86 -18.91 -19.95
N GLU A 583 -19.00 -18.59 -21.23
CA GLU A 583 -17.93 -18.61 -22.24
C GLU A 583 -17.57 -17.21 -22.71
N LYS A 584 -16.43 -17.08 -23.41
CA LYS A 584 -15.88 -15.79 -23.88
C LYS A 584 -15.71 -14.77 -22.75
N ILE A 585 -15.49 -15.22 -21.52
CA ILE A 585 -15.31 -14.33 -20.37
C ILE A 585 -13.89 -13.73 -20.34
N PHE A 586 -12.92 -14.37 -20.97
CA PHE A 586 -11.55 -13.85 -21.14
C PHE A 586 -11.32 -13.32 -22.56
N TYR A 587 -10.24 -12.56 -22.76
CA TYR A 587 -9.71 -12.26 -24.07
C TYR A 587 -9.31 -13.55 -24.80
N PRO A 588 -9.51 -13.63 -26.12
CA PRO A 588 -9.03 -14.74 -26.92
C PRO A 588 -7.49 -14.70 -27.03
N ASP A 589 -6.93 -15.74 -27.65
CA ASP A 589 -5.56 -15.67 -28.14
C ASP A 589 -5.42 -14.63 -29.28
N ILE A 590 -4.20 -14.42 -29.76
CA ILE A 590 -3.92 -13.44 -30.83
C ILE A 590 -4.59 -13.80 -32.16
N SER A 591 -4.86 -15.08 -32.38
CA SER A 591 -5.57 -15.59 -33.55
C SER A 591 -7.11 -15.50 -33.42
N GLY A 592 -7.62 -15.08 -32.26
CA GLY A 592 -9.05 -14.96 -31.99
C GLY A 592 -9.70 -16.23 -31.44
N ASN A 593 -8.93 -17.28 -31.11
CA ASN A 593 -9.48 -18.50 -30.53
C ASN A 593 -9.74 -18.33 -29.03
N GLU A 594 -10.81 -18.96 -28.55
CA GLU A 594 -11.11 -18.98 -27.12
C GLU A 594 -10.10 -19.81 -26.33
N LEU A 595 -9.71 -19.29 -25.16
CA LEU A 595 -8.83 -19.99 -24.22
C LEU A 595 -9.55 -21.22 -23.67
N LYS A 596 -8.88 -22.37 -23.70
CA LYS A 596 -9.41 -23.66 -23.25
C LYS A 596 -8.49 -24.32 -22.25
N ILE A 597 -9.07 -25.14 -21.38
CA ILE A 597 -8.32 -25.94 -20.42
C ILE A 597 -7.76 -27.20 -21.08
N ARG A 598 -6.52 -27.57 -20.78
CA ARG A 598 -5.91 -28.85 -21.18
C ARG A 598 -6.18 -29.95 -20.16
N LYS A 599 -5.89 -31.19 -20.53
CA LYS A 599 -5.94 -32.36 -19.64
C LYS A 599 -4.90 -32.24 -18.51
N ASN A 600 -5.07 -33.04 -17.45
CA ASN A 600 -4.16 -33.17 -16.30
C ASN A 600 -4.06 -31.94 -15.38
N SER A 601 -5.07 -31.05 -15.38
CA SER A 601 -5.19 -29.97 -14.42
C SER A 601 -5.36 -30.45 -12.98
N ALA A 602 -4.56 -29.88 -12.06
CA ALA A 602 -4.61 -30.18 -10.62
C ALA A 602 -5.90 -29.70 -9.93
N PHE A 603 -6.69 -28.84 -10.59
CA PHE A 603 -7.88 -28.19 -10.03
C PHE A 603 -9.13 -29.05 -10.07
N PHE A 604 -9.13 -30.17 -10.80
CA PHE A 604 -10.30 -31.06 -10.97
C PHE A 604 -10.05 -32.47 -10.40
N ASN A 605 -11.11 -33.28 -10.31
CA ASN A 605 -11.08 -34.61 -9.69
C ASN A 605 -10.57 -35.72 -10.62
N SER A 606 -10.99 -35.73 -11.88
CA SER A 606 -10.55 -36.68 -12.93
C SER A 606 -10.12 -35.92 -14.18
N ASN A 607 -9.90 -36.60 -15.31
CA ASN A 607 -9.70 -35.93 -16.62
C ASN A 607 -10.98 -35.83 -17.46
N ASP A 608 -12.11 -36.34 -16.95
CA ASP A 608 -13.40 -36.36 -17.66
C ASP A 608 -14.02 -34.96 -17.79
N TYR A 609 -13.48 -33.98 -17.07
CA TYR A 609 -13.82 -32.57 -17.23
C TYR A 609 -13.36 -31.99 -18.57
N PHE A 610 -12.38 -32.62 -19.25
CA PHE A 610 -11.86 -32.07 -20.50
C PHE A 610 -12.96 -32.11 -21.58
N GLY A 611 -13.31 -30.94 -22.11
CA GLY A 611 -14.46 -30.77 -23.02
C GLY A 611 -15.80 -30.54 -22.32
N ASN A 612 -15.87 -30.76 -21.00
CA ASN A 612 -17.06 -30.61 -20.16
C ASN A 612 -16.85 -29.55 -19.06
N VAL A 613 -16.17 -28.46 -19.41
CA VAL A 613 -15.83 -27.34 -18.51
C VAL A 613 -15.86 -26.05 -19.32
N SER A 614 -16.59 -25.07 -18.81
CA SER A 614 -16.63 -23.72 -19.35
C SER A 614 -15.55 -22.82 -18.77
N GLN A 615 -15.27 -21.68 -19.42
CA GLN A 615 -14.32 -20.70 -18.86
C GLN A 615 -14.74 -20.20 -17.47
N SER A 616 -16.05 -20.02 -17.21
CA SER A 616 -16.55 -19.59 -15.91
C SER A 616 -16.37 -20.65 -14.82
N ASP A 617 -16.43 -21.94 -15.13
CA ASP A 617 -16.13 -23.01 -14.18
C ASP A 617 -14.66 -22.95 -13.73
N VAL A 618 -13.74 -22.72 -14.67
CA VAL A 618 -12.31 -22.52 -14.38
C VAL A 618 -12.14 -21.26 -13.52
N TYR A 619 -12.76 -20.15 -13.91
CA TYR A 619 -12.68 -18.90 -13.17
C TYR A 619 -13.20 -19.02 -11.73
N PHE A 620 -14.34 -19.69 -11.55
CA PHE A 620 -14.94 -19.94 -10.25
C PHE A 620 -14.00 -20.75 -9.37
N THR A 621 -13.43 -21.84 -9.92
CA THR A 621 -12.50 -22.71 -9.20
C THR A 621 -11.26 -21.94 -8.74
N ILE A 622 -10.62 -21.19 -9.63
CA ILE A 622 -9.43 -20.39 -9.32
C ILE A 622 -9.75 -19.27 -8.30
N SER A 623 -10.91 -18.62 -8.43
CA SER A 623 -11.34 -17.59 -7.49
C SER A 623 -11.53 -18.15 -6.07
N CYS A 624 -12.07 -19.36 -5.94
CA CYS A 624 -12.18 -20.06 -4.66
C CYS A 624 -10.81 -20.43 -4.09
N VAL A 625 -9.87 -20.90 -4.93
CA VAL A 625 -8.49 -21.21 -4.51
C VAL A 625 -7.78 -19.97 -3.97
N LEU A 626 -7.84 -18.84 -4.68
CA LEU A 626 -7.26 -17.59 -4.20
C LEU A 626 -7.95 -17.08 -2.93
N ASN A 627 -9.27 -17.27 -2.80
CA ASN A 627 -9.98 -16.96 -1.56
C ASN A 627 -9.53 -17.83 -0.37
N ASN A 628 -9.27 -19.13 -0.59
CA ASN A 628 -8.66 -20.00 0.41
C ASN A 628 -7.27 -19.50 0.83
N MET A 629 -6.45 -19.05 -0.14
CA MET A 629 -5.15 -18.45 0.17
C MET A 629 -5.30 -17.16 0.99
N ARG A 630 -6.26 -16.28 0.68
CA ARG A 630 -6.49 -15.03 1.43
C ARG A 630 -6.92 -15.25 2.88
N ASN A 631 -7.62 -16.36 3.14
CA ASN A 631 -8.05 -16.75 4.48
C ASN A 631 -6.96 -17.50 5.28
N ASN A 632 -5.82 -17.84 4.67
CA ASN A 632 -4.69 -18.46 5.35
C ASN A 632 -3.65 -17.40 5.78
N ARG A 633 -3.51 -17.20 7.09
CA ARG A 633 -2.61 -16.20 7.69
C ARG A 633 -1.15 -16.65 7.79
N VAL A 634 -0.84 -17.93 7.54
CA VAL A 634 0.51 -18.50 7.73
C VAL A 634 1.32 -18.38 6.44
N ASP A 635 0.83 -18.97 5.36
CA ASP A 635 1.54 -19.06 4.08
C ASP A 635 0.66 -18.73 2.87
N GLY A 636 -0.44 -18.02 3.10
CA GLY A 636 -1.39 -17.58 2.08
C GLY A 636 -1.18 -16.14 1.59
N LEU A 637 -2.23 -15.57 1.00
CA LEU A 637 -2.29 -14.21 0.45
C LEU A 637 -2.90 -13.20 1.44
N TYR A 638 -2.81 -13.47 2.74
CA TYR A 638 -3.31 -12.58 3.77
C TYR A 638 -2.43 -11.31 3.84
N GLN A 639 -2.99 -10.14 3.54
CA GLN A 639 -2.23 -8.88 3.49
C GLN A 639 -2.24 -8.17 4.85
N THR A 640 -1.15 -7.47 5.18
CA THR A 640 -1.10 -6.49 6.29
C THR A 640 -0.42 -5.19 5.83
N ASN A 641 -0.32 -4.20 6.71
CA ASN A 641 0.39 -2.94 6.40
C ASN A 641 1.89 -3.16 6.22
N PHE A 642 2.47 -4.13 6.92
CA PHE A 642 3.92 -4.39 6.94
C PHE A 642 4.31 -5.67 6.21
N VAL A 643 3.35 -6.47 5.74
CA VAL A 643 3.60 -7.70 4.99
C VAL A 643 2.79 -7.69 3.71
N LYS A 644 3.48 -7.78 2.58
CA LYS A 644 2.87 -7.91 1.25
C LYS A 644 3.12 -9.31 0.72
N ASN A 645 2.06 -10.08 0.55
CA ASN A 645 2.11 -11.43 0.00
C ASN A 645 1.75 -11.37 -1.49
N LEU A 646 2.73 -11.58 -2.36
CA LEU A 646 2.57 -11.56 -3.81
C LEU A 646 2.39 -12.98 -4.35
N LEU A 647 1.63 -13.14 -5.42
CA LEU A 647 1.65 -14.38 -6.20
C LEU A 647 3.01 -14.51 -6.89
N ASP A 648 3.72 -15.60 -6.65
CA ASP A 648 4.99 -15.89 -7.31
C ASP A 648 4.84 -15.88 -8.85
N PRO A 649 5.61 -15.06 -9.61
CA PRO A 649 5.54 -15.02 -11.08
C PRO A 649 5.63 -16.42 -11.72
N PHE A 650 6.41 -17.33 -11.13
CA PHE A 650 6.61 -18.68 -11.64
C PHE A 650 5.31 -19.50 -11.71
N ILE A 651 4.25 -19.11 -10.98
CA ILE A 651 2.91 -19.71 -11.10
C ILE A 651 2.43 -19.66 -12.57
N PHE A 652 2.69 -18.57 -13.29
CA PHE A 652 2.26 -18.43 -14.67
C PHE A 652 3.03 -19.33 -15.64
N ASN A 653 4.26 -19.72 -15.30
CA ASN A 653 4.99 -20.73 -16.07
C ASN A 653 4.52 -22.17 -15.71
N ARG A 654 4.21 -22.40 -14.44
CA ARG A 654 3.75 -23.71 -13.94
C ARG A 654 2.36 -24.07 -14.43
N PHE A 655 1.43 -23.12 -14.43
CA PHE A 655 0.10 -23.26 -15.02
C PHE A 655 0.12 -22.63 -16.40
N ASN A 656 0.56 -23.40 -17.38
CA ASN A 656 0.72 -22.96 -18.77
C ASN A 656 -0.61 -22.94 -19.55
N ASP A 657 -1.74 -23.26 -18.91
CA ASP A 657 -3.06 -23.06 -19.47
C ASP A 657 -3.46 -21.59 -19.45
N GLY A 658 -3.62 -20.98 -20.61
CA GLY A 658 -4.00 -19.58 -20.74
C GLY A 658 -5.32 -19.25 -20.04
N VAL A 659 -6.29 -20.17 -20.04
CA VAL A 659 -7.54 -19.99 -19.28
C VAL A 659 -7.31 -19.95 -17.76
N ILE A 660 -6.32 -20.69 -17.25
CA ILE A 660 -5.94 -20.65 -15.83
C ILE A 660 -5.16 -19.37 -15.53
N GLN A 661 -4.21 -18.99 -16.39
CA GLN A 661 -3.47 -17.73 -16.26
C GLN A 661 -4.43 -16.53 -16.24
N ALA A 662 -5.34 -16.46 -17.20
CA ALA A 662 -6.40 -15.46 -17.29
C ALA A 662 -7.28 -15.45 -16.03
N ALA A 663 -7.70 -16.63 -15.56
CA ALA A 663 -8.48 -16.75 -14.34
C ALA A 663 -7.73 -16.21 -13.11
N ILE A 664 -6.44 -16.50 -12.97
CA ILE A 664 -5.60 -15.98 -11.87
C ILE A 664 -5.50 -14.45 -11.97
N LEU A 665 -5.20 -13.90 -13.15
CA LEU A 665 -5.10 -12.46 -13.38
C LEU A 665 -6.39 -11.73 -13.02
N ARG A 666 -7.55 -12.26 -13.45
CA ARG A 666 -8.87 -11.69 -13.15
C ARG A 666 -9.27 -11.88 -11.68
N ALA A 667 -8.95 -13.00 -11.05
CA ALA A 667 -9.37 -13.30 -9.69
C ALA A 667 -8.47 -12.68 -8.60
N ALA A 668 -7.21 -12.36 -8.91
CA ALA A 668 -6.27 -11.75 -7.98
C ALA A 668 -6.73 -10.36 -7.51
N LYS A 669 -6.27 -9.91 -6.35
CA LYS A 669 -6.39 -8.50 -5.90
C LYS A 669 -5.18 -7.70 -6.40
N ASN A 670 -5.31 -6.38 -6.47
CA ASN A 670 -4.27 -5.50 -6.99
C ASN A 670 -2.95 -5.64 -6.21
N ASP A 671 -3.02 -5.78 -4.89
CA ASP A 671 -1.85 -6.01 -4.04
C ASP A 671 -1.15 -7.35 -4.31
N GLU A 672 -1.85 -8.36 -4.83
CA GLU A 672 -1.32 -9.72 -5.02
C GLU A 672 -0.48 -9.86 -6.30
N LEU A 673 -0.64 -8.93 -7.26
CA LEU A 673 0.10 -8.88 -8.53
C LEU A 673 0.95 -7.60 -8.67
N ASN A 674 1.15 -6.89 -7.56
CA ASN A 674 1.96 -5.69 -7.53
C ASN A 674 3.44 -6.03 -7.37
N TYR A 675 4.09 -6.45 -8.46
CA TYR A 675 5.53 -6.78 -8.46
C TYR A 675 6.45 -5.58 -8.28
N SER A 676 5.92 -4.35 -8.35
CA SER A 676 6.73 -3.14 -8.10
C SER A 676 7.30 -3.07 -6.67
N PHE A 677 6.78 -3.86 -5.72
CA PHE A 677 7.36 -3.99 -4.38
C PHE A 677 8.70 -4.74 -4.34
N SER A 678 9.03 -5.55 -5.37
CA SER A 678 10.26 -6.35 -5.40
C SER A 678 10.86 -6.34 -6.79
N ARG A 679 12.02 -5.72 -6.94
CA ARG A 679 12.74 -5.67 -8.23
C ARG A 679 12.99 -7.06 -8.80
N LYS A 680 13.34 -8.03 -7.94
CA LYS A 680 13.52 -9.43 -8.33
C LYS A 680 12.23 -10.03 -8.90
N ASN A 681 11.12 -9.98 -8.16
CA ASN A 681 9.86 -10.56 -8.65
C ASN A 681 9.38 -9.84 -9.92
N SER A 682 9.64 -8.54 -10.03
CA SER A 682 9.32 -7.80 -11.25
C SER A 682 10.20 -8.18 -12.44
N GLU A 683 11.47 -8.51 -12.22
CA GLU A 683 12.37 -9.02 -13.26
C GLU A 683 11.89 -10.41 -13.73
N ASP A 684 11.57 -11.30 -12.79
CA ASP A 684 11.02 -12.63 -13.09
C ASP A 684 9.73 -12.53 -13.92
N MET A 685 8.81 -11.63 -13.53
CA MET A 685 7.58 -11.39 -14.29
C MET A 685 7.85 -10.75 -15.66
N LEU A 686 8.80 -9.82 -15.75
CA LEU A 686 9.22 -9.22 -17.03
C LEU A 686 9.72 -10.30 -17.99
N MET A 687 10.60 -11.20 -17.55
CA MET A 687 11.12 -12.29 -18.37
C MET A 687 10.02 -13.20 -18.90
N LEU A 688 9.01 -13.52 -18.08
CA LEU A 688 7.84 -14.28 -18.53
C LEU A 688 7.03 -13.52 -19.59
N LEU A 689 6.76 -12.23 -19.38
CA LEU A 689 6.04 -11.41 -20.35
C LEU A 689 6.78 -11.31 -21.70
N LYS A 690 8.11 -11.15 -21.68
CA LYS A 690 8.95 -11.19 -22.89
C LYS A 690 8.83 -12.55 -23.59
N THR A 691 8.80 -13.64 -22.83
CA THR A 691 8.65 -15.00 -23.37
C THR A 691 7.27 -15.19 -24.01
N PHE A 692 6.20 -14.77 -23.34
CA PHE A 692 4.83 -14.84 -23.88
C PHE A 692 4.66 -13.97 -25.14
N ALA A 693 5.29 -12.80 -25.19
CA ALA A 693 5.31 -11.94 -26.37
C ALA A 693 6.09 -12.54 -27.55
N LYS A 694 7.18 -13.27 -27.27
CA LYS A 694 7.96 -13.98 -28.28
C LYS A 694 7.22 -15.19 -28.86
N HIS A 695 6.62 -16.01 -27.99
CA HIS A 695 5.89 -17.24 -28.33
C HIS A 695 4.38 -17.03 -28.40
N ARG A 696 3.98 -15.85 -28.89
CA ARG A 696 2.60 -15.36 -28.87
C ARG A 696 1.65 -16.15 -29.76
N ASP A 697 2.20 -16.78 -30.80
CA ASP A 697 1.48 -17.61 -31.76
C ASP A 697 1.49 -19.11 -31.35
N GLU A 698 2.10 -19.41 -30.18
CA GLU A 698 2.17 -20.74 -29.60
C GLU A 698 1.37 -20.82 -28.29
N TYR A 699 1.16 -22.03 -27.79
CA TYR A 699 0.46 -22.27 -26.53
C TYR A 699 1.04 -21.51 -25.33
N GLN A 700 2.33 -21.18 -25.35
CA GLN A 700 3.00 -20.48 -24.25
C GLN A 700 2.54 -19.02 -24.12
N GLY A 701 2.18 -18.38 -25.24
CA GLY A 701 1.78 -16.98 -25.28
C GLY A 701 0.28 -16.74 -25.44
N GLU A 702 -0.54 -17.78 -25.38
CA GLU A 702 -1.98 -17.69 -25.72
C GLU A 702 -2.76 -16.69 -24.85
N ALA A 703 -2.36 -16.47 -23.59
CA ALA A 703 -3.00 -15.50 -22.69
C ALA A 703 -2.37 -14.10 -22.71
N LEU A 704 -1.51 -13.77 -23.69
CA LEU A 704 -0.79 -12.49 -23.72
C LEU A 704 -1.74 -11.29 -23.57
N LEU A 705 -2.90 -11.30 -24.23
CA LEU A 705 -3.87 -10.20 -24.16
C LEU A 705 -4.43 -9.99 -22.75
N GLU A 706 -4.57 -11.05 -21.94
CA GLU A 706 -5.00 -10.95 -20.54
C GLU A 706 -3.90 -10.33 -19.66
N PHE A 707 -2.63 -10.66 -19.90
CA PHE A 707 -1.50 -10.03 -19.20
C PHE A 707 -1.40 -8.54 -19.54
N LEU A 708 -1.51 -8.18 -20.82
CA LEU A 708 -1.48 -6.78 -21.25
C LEU A 708 -2.69 -6.00 -20.70
N HIS A 709 -3.87 -6.63 -20.67
CA HIS A 709 -5.03 -6.04 -20.03
C HIS A 709 -4.77 -5.79 -18.53
N ALA A 710 -4.24 -6.77 -17.80
CA ALA A 710 -3.92 -6.62 -16.37
C ALA A 710 -2.91 -5.50 -16.09
N LEU A 711 -1.92 -5.30 -16.98
CA LEU A 711 -1.01 -4.15 -16.94
C LEU A 711 -1.73 -2.82 -17.22
N SER A 712 -2.58 -2.79 -18.25
CA SER A 712 -3.30 -1.57 -18.68
C SER A 712 -4.26 -1.00 -17.62
N VAL A 713 -4.86 -1.87 -16.79
CA VAL A 713 -5.72 -1.47 -15.67
C VAL A 713 -4.95 -1.28 -14.36
N GLY A 714 -3.61 -1.39 -14.39
CA GLY A 714 -2.74 -1.22 -13.22
C GLY A 714 -2.83 -2.33 -12.17
N LYS A 715 -3.42 -3.48 -12.52
CA LYS A 715 -3.60 -4.62 -11.62
C LYS A 715 -2.31 -5.44 -11.48
N LEU A 716 -1.69 -5.76 -12.60
CA LEU A 716 -0.32 -6.27 -12.64
C LEU A 716 0.61 -5.07 -12.75
N ARG A 717 1.59 -4.95 -11.86
CA ARG A 717 2.50 -3.79 -11.85
C ARG A 717 3.95 -4.23 -11.81
N LEU A 718 4.77 -3.64 -12.66
CA LEU A 718 6.21 -3.90 -12.71
C LEU A 718 6.99 -2.78 -12.00
N PHE A 719 8.27 -3.04 -11.74
CA PHE A 719 9.23 -2.02 -11.36
C PHE A 719 9.34 -0.98 -12.49
N LYS A 720 9.56 0.29 -12.13
CA LYS A 720 9.48 1.43 -13.06
C LYS A 720 10.28 1.20 -14.35
N GLU A 721 11.55 0.82 -14.22
CA GLU A 721 12.46 0.60 -15.36
C GLU A 721 12.01 -0.54 -16.29
N HIS A 722 11.27 -1.52 -15.77
CA HIS A 722 10.88 -2.71 -16.52
C HIS A 722 9.74 -2.45 -17.51
N TYR A 723 8.96 -1.38 -17.32
CA TYR A 723 7.91 -0.99 -18.26
C TYR A 723 8.48 -0.62 -19.63
N ILE A 724 9.56 0.16 -19.66
CA ILE A 724 10.20 0.59 -20.92
C ILE A 724 10.71 -0.63 -21.68
N THR A 725 11.46 -1.51 -21.00
CA THR A 725 11.97 -2.75 -21.57
C THR A 725 10.87 -3.65 -22.13
N LEU A 726 9.71 -3.73 -21.46
CA LEU A 726 8.58 -4.49 -21.96
C LEU A 726 7.97 -3.86 -23.21
N VAL A 727 7.74 -2.54 -23.19
CA VAL A 727 7.16 -1.80 -24.31
C VAL A 727 8.04 -1.91 -25.56
N ASP A 728 9.36 -1.86 -25.41
CA ASP A 728 10.31 -2.03 -26.51
C ASP A 728 10.21 -3.40 -27.19
N GLU A 729 9.89 -4.47 -26.45
CA GLU A 729 9.64 -5.78 -27.07
C GLU A 729 8.27 -5.85 -27.72
N LEU A 730 7.23 -5.34 -27.04
CA LEU A 730 5.86 -5.41 -27.53
C LEU A 730 5.65 -4.57 -28.78
N SER A 731 6.38 -3.46 -28.92
CA SER A 731 6.32 -2.59 -30.11
C SER A 731 6.70 -3.31 -31.40
N LYS A 732 7.47 -4.40 -31.32
CA LYS A 732 7.86 -5.25 -32.46
C LYS A 732 6.71 -6.12 -33.00
N ILE A 733 5.59 -6.19 -32.28
CA ILE A 733 4.43 -7.01 -32.65
C ILE A 733 3.42 -6.16 -33.41
N GLU A 734 3.21 -6.49 -34.69
CA GLU A 734 2.22 -5.86 -35.55
C GLU A 734 0.80 -6.40 -35.27
N ASN A 735 0.23 -6.04 -34.13
CA ASN A 735 -1.17 -6.32 -33.79
C ASN A 735 -1.86 -5.05 -33.27
N LYS A 736 -2.93 -4.62 -33.94
CA LYS A 736 -3.64 -3.36 -33.64
C LYS A 736 -4.07 -3.27 -32.17
N TYR A 737 -4.53 -4.36 -31.58
CA TYR A 737 -5.00 -4.34 -30.20
C TYR A 737 -3.86 -4.27 -29.20
N ILE A 738 -2.76 -4.99 -29.45
CA ILE A 738 -1.53 -4.88 -28.65
C ILE A 738 -1.01 -3.44 -28.67
N GLN A 739 -1.00 -2.78 -29.83
CA GLN A 739 -0.56 -1.39 -29.96
C GLN A 739 -1.44 -0.41 -29.16
N ILE A 740 -2.76 -0.64 -29.13
CA ILE A 740 -3.67 0.15 -28.27
C ILE A 740 -3.31 -0.04 -26.79
N LEU A 741 -3.11 -1.28 -26.34
CA LEU A 741 -2.76 -1.59 -24.96
C LEU A 741 -1.38 -1.03 -24.57
N ILE A 742 -0.38 -1.05 -25.46
CA ILE A 742 0.94 -0.45 -25.22
C ILE A 742 0.82 1.03 -24.86
N LYS A 743 0.03 1.81 -25.63
CA LYS A 743 -0.17 3.24 -25.37
C LYS A 743 -0.76 3.49 -23.98
N ILE A 744 -1.68 2.63 -23.55
CA ILE A 744 -2.32 2.73 -22.24
C ILE A 744 -1.36 2.32 -21.12
N ILE A 745 -0.58 1.26 -21.32
CA ILE A 745 0.46 0.83 -20.38
C ILE A 745 1.49 1.94 -20.18
N LEU A 746 1.87 2.67 -21.23
CA LEU A 746 2.72 3.86 -21.13
C LEU A 746 2.06 4.97 -20.31
N ASN A 747 0.75 5.23 -20.48
CA ASN A 747 0.06 6.20 -19.63
C ASN A 747 0.05 5.77 -18.14
N VAL A 748 -0.09 4.47 -17.86
CA VAL A 748 0.01 3.93 -16.47
C VAL A 748 1.41 4.16 -15.91
N TYR A 749 2.45 3.96 -16.73
CA TYR A 749 3.83 4.28 -16.39
C TYR A 749 4.03 5.79 -16.15
N GLU A 750 3.57 6.67 -17.03
CA GLU A 750 3.73 8.12 -16.90
C GLU A 750 3.02 8.69 -15.68
N LYS A 751 1.79 8.24 -15.41
CA LYS A 751 1.06 8.63 -14.19
C LYS A 751 1.78 8.22 -12.90
N SER A 752 2.68 7.24 -12.98
CA SER A 752 3.45 6.75 -11.86
C SER A 752 4.75 7.49 -11.58
N LEU A 753 5.15 8.41 -12.48
CA LEU A 753 6.23 9.38 -12.30
C LEU A 753 5.74 10.55 -11.43
#